data_AF-A0A6A4F8L6-F1
#
_entry.id   AF-A0A6A4F8L6-F1
#
_cell.length_a   1.000
_cell.length_b   1.000
_cell.length_c   1.000
_cell.angle_alpha   90.00
_cell.angle_beta   90.00
_cell.angle_gamma   90.00
#
_symmetry.space_group_name_H-M   'P 1'
#
loop_
_entity.id
_entity.type
_entity.pdbx_description
1 polymer ?
#
loop_
_entity_poly.entity_id
_entity_poly.type
_entity_poly.pdbx_seq_one_letter_code
_entity_poly.pdbx_strand_id
1 'polypeptide(L)'
;MGSAASTSSNGDGGKPRAVIVCHSSQEVSLKALLNGGGEGINVDNVVIVTDSYPRDRQHRAELISRAQAAFVAIDPMLQRSSELIETLSYLKDQRKTVISGPLTFFSRPSGAIGAVCLALNQWDPLLFAESERFSYWAEKYELLTRSEADTAVGDSNPLDSVETTDIPSSPSIFFVYCKDAEPIVDQFAHNNAAPGGVSLSGEVRRCQHNLESDLVTLRSANVVAFVITEACTGHDEGAHSFRQLFEHALAWGKPLLPIKEQRAPLGGWLALAMAGRLWYQVDATNLDLVRTPYANIPDCPCKVKDSCLATDFAVCANGLLAAPQRALERSQIATREAATMRIAKERAQVLGLSAGTLESLCKRVEELVNSTSSSDDCESKSLAELHDALGVATTREAVEAEATDPLDQPKPGDMLPEEETDESKSLQPLSSIQYEITRMGFAAPPAVLDHDGLPIVGLQLDAMLSYQWGSQRTVLDIHQQGQVFNLRAWFDVYGHMQGNVNSAMAAAVESVACMVVFLTKAYLASVNCHLEFAYAARCRKPMIFAFLEDPATLELPEWITEVAGTTQFNVYPSLIRETAAEPSRVLALNMRDDRVRGVPMTDVLFGAVRRLAAWRTNAPLPIVYDGSLLLYATTSALHHAVAGTPPRTEGEGDSPKPTLCTRCGAAFCPDIAASLEGCRRHTAYYVGGSLIAGRWACCQETRTDGPGCCPAQHMTAERAWTKDPSYGTYTYEPNP
;
A
#
# COMPACT_ATOMS: atom_id res chain seq x y z
N MET A 1 -7.59 18.17 -2.07
CA MET A 1 -8.64 17.12 -1.97
C MET A 1 -9.52 17.44 -0.79
N GLY A 2 -10.74 17.94 -1.02
CA GLY A 2 -11.75 18.16 0.01
C GLY A 2 -12.98 17.34 -0.34
N SER A 3 -13.39 16.44 0.56
CA SER A 3 -14.67 15.75 0.48
C SER A 3 -15.72 16.61 1.19
N ALA A 4 -16.83 16.90 0.51
CA ALA A 4 -17.96 17.63 1.06
C ALA A 4 -18.68 16.74 2.09
N ALA A 5 -18.58 17.09 3.37
CA ALA A 5 -19.48 16.53 4.37
C ALA A 5 -20.71 17.43 4.48
N SER A 6 -21.89 16.86 4.22
CA SER A 6 -23.06 17.25 5.00
C SER A 6 -23.07 16.39 6.26
N THR A 7 -22.59 16.92 7.38
CA THR A 7 -23.00 16.40 8.68
C THR A 7 -24.48 16.74 8.84
N SER A 8 -25.38 15.84 8.42
CA SER A 8 -26.75 15.88 8.92
C SER A 8 -26.70 15.44 10.38
N SER A 9 -26.36 16.37 11.27
CA SER A 9 -26.70 16.26 12.68
C SER A 9 -28.21 16.45 12.77
N ASN A 10 -28.98 15.41 12.45
CA ASN A 10 -30.34 15.34 12.93
C ASN A 10 -30.22 15.11 14.43
N GLY A 11 -30.51 16.15 15.20
CA GLY A 11 -30.58 16.15 16.65
C GLY A 11 -31.79 15.36 17.14
N ASP A 12 -31.81 14.07 16.86
CA ASP A 12 -32.75 13.13 17.45
C ASP A 12 -31.99 12.29 18.48
N GLY A 13 -32.51 12.19 19.70
CA GLY A 13 -31.85 11.52 20.84
C GLY A 13 -31.75 9.99 20.73
N GLY A 14 -31.72 9.44 19.51
CA GLY A 14 -31.62 8.02 19.21
C GLY A 14 -30.17 7.52 19.05
N LYS A 15 -29.99 6.20 19.07
CA LYS A 15 -28.68 5.57 18.83
C LYS A 15 -28.24 5.81 17.38
N PRO A 16 -26.94 6.01 17.11
CA PRO A 16 -26.43 6.04 15.75
C PRO A 16 -26.76 4.74 15.00
N ARG A 17 -27.16 4.87 13.73
CA ARG A 17 -27.54 3.78 12.84
C ARG A 17 -26.29 3.10 12.27
N ALA A 18 -26.33 1.79 12.11
CA ALA A 18 -25.23 1.02 11.57
C ALA A 18 -25.66 -0.05 10.55
N VAL A 19 -24.78 -0.34 9.59
CA VAL A 19 -24.90 -1.47 8.66
C VAL A 19 -23.84 -2.52 8.98
N ILE A 20 -24.07 -3.76 8.55
CA ILE A 20 -23.06 -4.81 8.58
C ILE A 20 -22.55 -5.05 7.16
N VAL A 21 -21.25 -5.31 7.01
CA VAL A 21 -20.58 -5.56 5.73
C VAL A 21 -19.83 -6.89 5.82
N CYS A 22 -20.07 -7.80 4.88
CA CYS A 22 -19.32 -9.05 4.75
C CYS A 22 -19.29 -9.54 3.29
N HIS A 23 -18.45 -10.53 2.97
CA HIS A 23 -18.58 -11.20 1.67
C HIS A 23 -19.86 -12.06 1.62
N SER A 24 -20.49 -12.16 0.45
CA SER A 24 -21.76 -12.86 0.22
C SER A 24 -21.69 -14.34 0.59
N SER A 25 -20.55 -15.00 0.34
CA SER A 25 -20.33 -16.38 0.75
C SER A 25 -20.30 -16.60 2.27
N GLN A 26 -20.16 -15.53 3.05
CA GLN A 26 -20.02 -15.57 4.50
C GLN A 26 -21.27 -15.10 5.24
N GLU A 27 -22.31 -14.66 4.52
CA GLU A 27 -23.53 -14.09 5.13
C GLU A 27 -24.20 -15.09 6.09
N VAL A 28 -24.27 -16.37 5.72
CA VAL A 28 -24.88 -17.43 6.55
C VAL A 28 -24.08 -17.64 7.83
N SER A 29 -22.76 -17.77 7.73
CA SER A 29 -21.85 -17.95 8.87
C SER A 29 -21.95 -16.78 9.84
N LEU A 30 -21.98 -15.56 9.31
CA LEU A 30 -22.12 -14.34 10.11
C LEU A 30 -23.48 -14.30 10.83
N LYS A 31 -24.58 -14.61 10.15
CA LYS A 31 -25.91 -14.68 10.80
C LYS A 31 -25.96 -15.72 11.91
N ALA A 32 -25.33 -16.88 11.72
CA ALA A 32 -25.26 -17.90 12.76
C ALA A 32 -24.54 -17.39 14.02
N LEU A 33 -23.43 -16.66 13.85
CA LEU A 33 -22.70 -16.05 14.97
C LEU A 33 -23.53 -14.97 15.68
N LEU A 34 -24.23 -14.13 14.92
CA LEU A 34 -25.12 -13.10 15.48
C LEU A 34 -26.31 -13.71 16.25
N ASN A 35 -26.84 -14.85 15.80
CA ASN A 35 -27.93 -15.57 16.47
C ASN A 35 -27.51 -16.23 17.79
N GLY A 36 -26.24 -16.64 17.94
CA GLY A 36 -25.67 -17.08 19.22
C GLY A 36 -25.51 -15.96 20.26
N GLY A 37 -25.81 -14.72 19.85
CA GLY A 37 -25.59 -13.42 20.50
C GLY A 37 -26.45 -13.06 21.72
N GLY A 38 -27.48 -13.85 22.04
CA GLY A 38 -28.46 -13.55 23.09
C GLY A 38 -29.84 -13.10 22.55
N GLU A 39 -30.86 -13.21 23.41
CA GLU A 39 -32.26 -12.89 23.09
C GLU A 39 -32.44 -11.38 22.83
N GLY A 40 -32.70 -10.98 21.57
CA GLY A 40 -33.13 -9.61 21.27
C GLY A 40 -32.83 -9.10 19.85
N ILE A 41 -31.87 -9.67 19.13
CA ILE A 41 -31.57 -9.27 17.75
C ILE A 41 -32.33 -10.17 16.78
N ASN A 42 -33.29 -9.61 16.04
CA ASN A 42 -33.90 -10.31 14.91
C ASN A 42 -32.93 -10.28 13.71
N VAL A 43 -31.97 -11.20 13.70
CA VAL A 43 -30.88 -11.27 12.71
C VAL A 43 -31.39 -11.41 11.28
N ASP A 44 -32.53 -12.07 11.08
CA ASP A 44 -33.17 -12.21 9.76
C ASP A 44 -33.63 -10.87 9.20
N ASN A 45 -33.93 -9.90 10.07
CA ASN A 45 -34.32 -8.56 9.69
C ASN A 45 -33.14 -7.59 9.59
N VAL A 46 -31.90 -7.97 9.91
CA VAL A 46 -30.72 -7.07 9.80
C VAL A 46 -30.27 -6.93 8.36
N VAL A 47 -29.90 -5.72 7.95
CA VAL A 47 -29.32 -5.44 6.64
C VAL A 47 -27.83 -5.75 6.65
N ILE A 48 -27.43 -6.63 5.73
CA ILE A 48 -26.03 -6.99 5.49
C ILE A 48 -25.68 -6.58 4.06
N VAL A 49 -24.74 -5.66 3.92
CA VAL A 49 -24.17 -5.24 2.64
C VAL A 49 -23.09 -6.25 2.24
N THR A 50 -23.22 -6.82 1.06
CA THR A 50 -22.29 -7.80 0.50
C THR A 50 -21.74 -7.34 -0.84
N ASP A 51 -20.82 -8.08 -1.45
CA ASP A 51 -20.43 -7.88 -2.86
C ASP A 51 -21.61 -8.04 -3.83
N SER A 52 -22.65 -8.80 -3.45
CA SER A 52 -23.83 -9.04 -4.27
C SER A 52 -25.07 -8.20 -3.90
N TYR A 53 -25.09 -7.55 -2.73
CA TYR A 53 -26.26 -6.79 -2.25
C TYR A 53 -25.90 -5.50 -1.48
N PRO A 54 -26.58 -4.37 -1.72
CA PRO A 54 -27.42 -4.11 -2.89
C PRO A 54 -26.57 -4.11 -4.17
N ARG A 55 -27.03 -4.81 -5.22
CA ARG A 55 -26.29 -4.90 -6.49
C ARG A 55 -26.23 -3.55 -7.21
N ASP A 56 -27.33 -2.81 -7.15
CA ASP A 56 -27.45 -1.46 -7.69
C ASP A 56 -26.64 -0.46 -6.82
N ARG A 57 -25.78 0.33 -7.46
CA ARG A 57 -24.88 1.27 -6.76
C ARG A 57 -25.61 2.47 -6.16
N GLN A 58 -26.72 2.91 -6.75
CA GLN A 58 -27.54 3.96 -6.16
C GLN A 58 -28.19 3.47 -4.88
N HIS A 59 -28.84 2.31 -4.92
CA HIS A 59 -29.44 1.71 -3.72
C HIS A 59 -28.39 1.45 -2.64
N ARG A 60 -27.19 0.96 -3.01
CA ARG A 60 -26.09 0.80 -2.06
C ARG A 60 -25.66 2.13 -1.43
N ALA A 61 -25.47 3.17 -2.23
CA ALA A 61 -25.08 4.48 -1.74
C ALA A 61 -26.15 5.11 -0.83
N GLU A 62 -27.43 4.96 -1.18
CA GLU A 62 -28.58 5.40 -0.38
C GLU A 62 -28.73 4.62 0.92
N LEU A 63 -28.48 3.31 0.90
CA LEU A 63 -28.50 2.48 2.09
C LEU A 63 -27.38 2.91 3.06
N ILE A 64 -26.16 3.05 2.55
CA ILE A 64 -25.00 3.46 3.36
C ILE A 64 -25.15 4.90 3.87
N SER A 65 -25.78 5.80 3.11
CA SER A 65 -25.97 7.19 3.54
C SER A 65 -26.81 7.31 4.82
N ARG A 66 -27.75 6.37 5.03
CA ARG A 66 -28.61 6.26 6.23
C ARG A 66 -27.86 5.79 7.48
N ALA A 67 -26.69 5.18 7.33
CA ALA A 67 -25.86 4.71 8.45
C ALA A 67 -24.82 5.75 8.87
N GLN A 68 -24.50 5.81 10.16
CA GLN A 68 -23.35 6.55 10.69
C GLN A 68 -22.14 5.64 10.92
N ALA A 69 -22.36 4.34 11.07
CA ALA A 69 -21.31 3.34 11.25
C ALA A 69 -21.48 2.10 10.36
N ALA A 70 -20.40 1.35 10.17
CA ALA A 70 -20.38 0.06 9.51
C ALA A 70 -19.59 -0.95 10.34
N PHE A 71 -20.19 -2.12 10.60
CA PHE A 71 -19.52 -3.30 11.16
C PHE A 71 -19.00 -4.16 10.02
N VAL A 72 -17.69 -4.39 9.95
CA VAL A 72 -17.04 -5.07 8.81
C VAL A 72 -16.44 -6.39 9.26
N ALA A 73 -17.03 -7.49 8.78
CA ALA A 73 -16.58 -8.85 9.05
C ALA A 73 -15.46 -9.23 8.08
N ILE A 74 -14.22 -9.23 8.55
CA ILE A 74 -13.03 -9.48 7.74
C ILE A 74 -12.83 -10.98 7.53
N ASP A 75 -12.73 -11.36 6.26
CA ASP A 75 -12.36 -12.70 5.81
C ASP A 75 -11.52 -12.61 4.52
N PRO A 76 -10.88 -13.70 4.07
CA PRO A 76 -10.03 -13.67 2.88
C PRO A 76 -10.79 -13.29 1.60
N MET A 77 -12.09 -13.62 1.49
CA MET A 77 -12.90 -13.30 0.31
C MET A 77 -13.26 -11.81 0.27
N LEU A 78 -13.66 -11.21 1.40
CA LEU A 78 -13.93 -9.77 1.46
C LEU A 78 -12.71 -8.96 0.99
N GLN A 79 -11.51 -9.37 1.37
CA GLN A 79 -10.27 -8.68 1.01
C GLN A 79 -9.93 -8.71 -0.48
N ARG A 80 -10.66 -9.51 -1.28
CA ARG A 80 -10.46 -9.68 -2.71
C ARG A 80 -11.61 -9.14 -3.55
N SER A 81 -12.76 -8.82 -2.96
CA SER A 81 -13.89 -8.24 -3.70
C SER A 81 -13.63 -6.78 -4.03
N SER A 82 -13.64 -6.47 -5.34
CA SER A 82 -13.51 -5.10 -5.82
C SER A 82 -14.67 -4.20 -5.36
N GLU A 83 -15.89 -4.75 -5.30
CA GLU A 83 -17.11 -4.08 -4.85
C GLU A 83 -17.05 -3.72 -3.36
N LEU A 84 -16.48 -4.59 -2.53
CA LEU A 84 -16.34 -4.33 -1.09
C LEU A 84 -15.19 -3.35 -0.82
N ILE A 85 -14.12 -3.36 -1.60
CA ILE A 85 -13.07 -2.32 -1.56
C ILE A 85 -13.66 -0.94 -1.94
N GLU A 86 -14.51 -0.87 -2.97
CA GLU A 86 -15.27 0.35 -3.32
C GLU A 86 -16.17 0.79 -2.16
N THR A 87 -16.93 -0.14 -1.59
CA THR A 87 -17.83 0.11 -0.46
C THR A 87 -17.09 0.69 0.74
N LEU A 88 -15.93 0.12 1.10
CA LEU A 88 -15.11 0.60 2.23
C LEU A 88 -14.41 1.92 1.93
N SER A 89 -13.96 2.12 0.69
CA SER A 89 -13.43 3.41 0.24
C SER A 89 -14.52 4.48 0.35
N TYR A 90 -15.76 4.16 0.01
CA TYR A 90 -16.89 5.09 0.12
C TYR A 90 -17.23 5.39 1.58
N LEU A 91 -17.26 4.38 2.46
CA LEU A 91 -17.44 4.59 3.91
C LEU A 91 -16.40 5.56 4.47
N LYS A 92 -15.12 5.38 4.09
CA LYS A 92 -14.02 6.29 4.44
C LYS A 92 -14.27 7.70 3.90
N ASP A 93 -14.56 7.83 2.60
CA ASP A 93 -14.70 9.14 1.94
C ASP A 93 -15.92 9.92 2.46
N GLN A 94 -16.95 9.22 2.94
CA GLN A 94 -18.12 9.74 3.64
C GLN A 94 -17.92 9.91 5.16
N ARG A 95 -16.70 9.64 5.68
CA ARG A 95 -16.32 9.75 7.10
C ARG A 95 -17.24 8.96 8.04
N LYS A 96 -17.69 7.78 7.61
CA LYS A 96 -18.46 6.86 8.45
C LYS A 96 -17.51 6.17 9.44
N THR A 97 -18.04 5.83 10.60
CA THR A 97 -17.33 5.03 11.61
C THR A 97 -17.21 3.59 11.11
N VAL A 98 -16.00 3.01 11.09
CA VAL A 98 -15.77 1.65 10.57
C VAL A 98 -15.24 0.76 11.69
N ILE A 99 -16.10 -0.09 12.25
CA ILE A 99 -15.74 -1.05 13.29
C ILE A 99 -15.54 -2.41 12.62
N SER A 100 -14.37 -3.01 12.78
CA SER A 100 -13.99 -4.21 12.03
C SER A 100 -13.46 -5.29 12.94
N GLY A 101 -13.67 -6.55 12.54
CA GLY A 101 -13.16 -7.70 13.28
C GLY A 101 -13.13 -8.95 12.41
N PRO A 102 -12.37 -9.97 12.81
CA PRO A 102 -12.15 -11.16 12.01
C PRO A 102 -13.33 -12.12 12.09
N LEU A 103 -13.85 -12.54 10.94
CA LEU A 103 -14.85 -13.60 10.88
C LEU A 103 -14.20 -14.97 11.14
N THR A 104 -13.07 -15.25 10.47
CA THR A 104 -12.22 -16.43 10.74
C THR A 104 -11.08 -16.06 11.66
N PHE A 105 -10.66 -16.94 12.58
CA PHE A 105 -9.68 -16.60 13.62
C PHE A 105 -8.32 -16.07 13.09
N PHE A 106 -7.91 -16.51 11.90
CA PHE A 106 -6.61 -16.20 11.29
C PHE A 106 -6.62 -14.98 10.37
N SER A 107 -7.80 -14.41 10.07
CA SER A 107 -7.89 -13.29 9.12
C SER A 107 -7.52 -11.99 9.80
N ARG A 108 -6.72 -11.18 9.11
CA ARG A 108 -6.42 -9.80 9.52
C ARG A 108 -6.46 -8.90 8.28
N PRO A 109 -7.04 -7.70 8.37
CA PRO A 109 -7.19 -6.83 7.21
C PRO A 109 -5.82 -6.35 6.71
N SER A 110 -5.65 -6.35 5.39
CA SER A 110 -4.46 -5.94 4.66
C SER A 110 -4.83 -5.18 3.37
N GLY A 111 -3.84 -4.70 2.62
CA GLY A 111 -4.08 -3.91 1.42
C GLY A 111 -4.97 -2.70 1.68
N ALA A 112 -5.82 -2.38 0.71
CA ALA A 112 -6.77 -1.27 0.82
C ALA A 112 -7.73 -1.41 2.01
N ILE A 113 -8.12 -2.65 2.36
CA ILE A 113 -9.01 -2.94 3.49
C ILE A 113 -8.29 -2.64 4.80
N GLY A 114 -7.05 -3.10 4.95
CA GLY A 114 -6.19 -2.76 6.09
C GLY A 114 -6.00 -1.25 6.25
N ALA A 115 -5.75 -0.55 5.15
CA ALA A 115 -5.60 0.90 5.14
C ALA A 115 -6.87 1.68 5.54
N VAL A 116 -8.05 1.05 5.50
CA VAL A 116 -9.31 1.64 6.01
C VAL A 116 -9.61 1.16 7.42
N CYS A 117 -9.62 -0.16 7.63
CA CYS A 117 -10.07 -0.81 8.87
C CYS A 117 -9.08 -0.65 10.04
N LEU A 118 -7.78 -0.76 9.79
CA LEU A 118 -6.76 -0.62 10.85
C LEU A 118 -6.44 0.86 11.13
N ALA A 119 -6.41 1.68 10.08
CA ALA A 119 -5.97 3.06 10.16
C ALA A 119 -6.98 3.99 10.86
N LEU A 120 -8.27 3.63 10.86
CA LEU A 120 -9.31 4.33 11.63
C LEU A 120 -9.40 3.86 13.10
N ASN A 121 -8.44 3.05 13.57
CA ASN A 121 -8.30 2.59 14.97
C ASN A 121 -9.54 1.92 15.57
N GLN A 122 -10.27 1.15 14.76
CA GLN A 122 -11.46 0.41 15.19
C GLN A 122 -11.40 -1.05 14.73
N TRP A 123 -10.25 -1.67 15.00
CA TRP A 123 -10.05 -3.12 14.89
C TRP A 123 -10.31 -3.75 16.25
N ASP A 124 -11.26 -4.67 16.31
CA ASP A 124 -11.60 -5.45 17.50
C ASP A 124 -11.50 -6.94 17.14
N PRO A 125 -10.43 -7.65 17.59
CA PRO A 125 -10.20 -9.03 17.22
C PRO A 125 -11.30 -9.96 17.74
N LEU A 126 -12.13 -9.55 18.70
CA LEU A 126 -13.17 -10.39 19.29
C LEU A 126 -14.59 -10.03 18.84
N LEU A 127 -14.72 -9.03 17.95
CA LEU A 127 -16.00 -8.46 17.53
C LEU A 127 -17.03 -9.51 17.08
N PHE A 128 -16.61 -10.49 16.29
CA PHE A 128 -17.47 -11.56 15.77
C PHE A 128 -17.15 -12.93 16.39
N ALA A 129 -16.35 -12.95 17.47
CA ALA A 129 -15.96 -14.16 18.17
C ALA A 129 -16.84 -14.40 19.40
N GLU A 130 -17.13 -13.32 20.13
CA GLU A 130 -17.87 -13.36 21.39
C GLU A 130 -19.18 -12.61 21.24
N SER A 131 -20.28 -13.32 21.52
CA SER A 131 -21.64 -12.76 21.61
C SER A 131 -21.70 -11.48 22.45
N GLU A 132 -21.03 -11.49 23.61
CA GLU A 132 -20.98 -10.36 24.54
C GLU A 132 -20.25 -9.16 23.94
N ARG A 133 -19.19 -9.42 23.15
CA ARG A 133 -18.40 -8.37 22.52
C ARG A 133 -19.17 -7.68 21.39
N PHE A 134 -19.88 -8.44 20.58
CA PHE A 134 -20.79 -7.85 19.60
C PHE A 134 -21.92 -7.06 20.30
N SER A 135 -22.50 -7.64 21.36
CA SER A 135 -23.56 -7.00 22.14
C SER A 135 -23.13 -5.65 22.72
N TYR A 136 -21.90 -5.53 23.22
CA TYR A 136 -21.33 -4.26 23.68
C TYR A 136 -21.38 -3.16 22.61
N TRP A 137 -21.13 -3.51 21.35
CA TRP A 137 -21.23 -2.57 20.24
C TRP A 137 -22.68 -2.36 19.79
N ALA A 138 -23.49 -3.41 19.76
CA ALA A 138 -24.92 -3.34 19.45
C ALA A 138 -25.74 -2.55 20.49
N GLU A 139 -25.23 -2.38 21.72
CA GLU A 139 -25.80 -1.46 22.69
C GLU A 139 -25.60 0.00 22.30
N LYS A 140 -24.55 0.33 21.55
CA LYS A 140 -24.20 1.69 21.15
C LYS A 140 -24.80 2.10 19.80
N TYR A 141 -25.11 1.12 18.95
CA TYR A 141 -25.59 1.35 17.59
C TYR A 141 -26.91 0.62 17.36
N GLU A 142 -27.77 1.20 16.52
CA GLU A 142 -28.98 0.53 16.05
C GLU A 142 -28.76 0.01 14.63
N LEU A 143 -28.89 -1.31 14.43
CA LEU A 143 -28.69 -1.92 13.12
C LEU A 143 -29.84 -1.58 12.17
N LEU A 144 -29.52 -1.23 10.92
CA LEU A 144 -30.54 -1.04 9.88
C LEU A 144 -31.30 -2.34 9.62
N THR A 145 -32.63 -2.24 9.50
CA THR A 145 -33.49 -3.39 9.21
C THR A 145 -33.87 -3.49 7.73
N ARG A 146 -34.24 -4.69 7.26
CA ARG A 146 -34.65 -4.94 5.86
C ARG A 146 -35.87 -4.10 5.50
N SER A 147 -36.85 -3.98 6.39
CA SER A 147 -38.00 -3.09 6.20
C SER A 147 -37.61 -1.63 5.93
N GLU A 148 -36.49 -1.18 6.51
CA GLU A 148 -35.97 0.16 6.27
C GLU A 148 -35.17 0.25 4.98
N ALA A 149 -34.53 -0.84 4.53
CA ALA A 149 -33.86 -0.92 3.23
C ALA A 149 -34.86 -1.03 2.05
N ASP A 150 -35.95 -1.76 2.22
CA ASP A 150 -36.89 -2.14 1.15
C ASP A 150 -37.83 -1.00 0.72
N THR A 151 -37.91 0.10 1.48
CA THR A 151 -38.66 1.31 1.10
C THR A 151 -38.10 2.04 -0.14
N ALA A 152 -37.00 1.57 -0.72
CA ALA A 152 -36.31 2.17 -1.86
C ALA A 152 -36.22 1.27 -3.12
N VAL A 153 -36.87 0.10 -3.15
CA VAL A 153 -36.67 -0.87 -4.25
C VAL A 153 -37.54 -0.52 -5.47
N GLY A 154 -36.91 0.03 -6.51
CA GLY A 154 -37.34 -0.19 -7.89
C GLY A 154 -36.72 -1.49 -8.42
N ASP A 155 -37.53 -2.33 -9.08
CA ASP A 155 -37.07 -3.57 -9.75
C ASP A 155 -35.85 -3.27 -10.62
N SER A 156 -34.68 -3.79 -10.25
CA SER A 156 -33.47 -3.74 -11.08
C SER A 156 -33.30 -5.09 -11.76
N ASN A 157 -33.40 -5.10 -13.09
CA ASN A 157 -33.11 -6.29 -13.88
C ASN A 157 -31.62 -6.67 -13.72
N PRO A 158 -31.29 -7.97 -13.69
CA PRO A 158 -29.89 -8.40 -13.61
C PRO A 158 -29.10 -7.90 -14.82
N LEU A 159 -27.96 -7.24 -14.57
CA LEU A 159 -26.99 -6.91 -15.61
C LEU A 159 -26.29 -8.21 -16.05
N ASP A 160 -26.29 -8.49 -17.35
CA ASP A 160 -25.62 -9.66 -17.93
C ASP A 160 -24.10 -9.57 -17.77
N SER A 161 -23.50 -10.59 -17.17
CA SER A 161 -22.05 -10.83 -17.23
C SER A 161 -21.68 -11.27 -18.64
N VAL A 162 -20.67 -10.64 -19.24
CA VAL A 162 -20.18 -11.02 -20.57
C VAL A 162 -18.85 -11.74 -20.41
N GLU A 163 -18.79 -13.02 -20.78
CA GLU A 163 -17.53 -13.68 -21.11
C GLU A 163 -17.01 -13.06 -22.41
N THR A 164 -15.92 -12.29 -22.32
CA THR A 164 -15.30 -11.66 -23.49
C THR A 164 -14.46 -12.69 -24.23
N THR A 165 -15.08 -13.42 -25.16
CA THR A 165 -14.37 -14.38 -26.04
C THR A 165 -13.80 -13.73 -27.32
N ASP A 166 -14.26 -12.52 -27.66
CA ASP A 166 -13.81 -11.83 -28.86
C ASP A 166 -12.76 -10.77 -28.51
N ILE A 167 -11.50 -11.07 -28.84
CA ILE A 167 -10.40 -10.12 -28.75
C ILE A 167 -10.55 -9.13 -29.91
N PRO A 168 -10.80 -7.83 -29.67
CA PRO A 168 -10.84 -6.84 -30.73
C PRO A 168 -9.49 -6.76 -31.43
N SER A 169 -9.51 -6.64 -32.76
CA SER A 169 -8.31 -6.69 -33.62
C SER A 169 -7.36 -5.49 -33.46
N SER A 170 -7.81 -4.40 -32.81
CA SER A 170 -7.04 -3.19 -32.55
C SER A 170 -7.42 -2.57 -31.19
N PRO A 171 -6.45 -2.06 -30.41
CA PRO A 171 -6.74 -1.39 -29.14
C PRO A 171 -7.60 -0.14 -29.36
N SER A 172 -8.66 0.02 -28.56
CA SER A 172 -9.60 1.14 -28.67
C SER A 172 -9.95 1.76 -27.32
N ILE A 173 -10.17 3.07 -27.32
CA ILE A 173 -10.62 3.85 -26.17
C ILE A 173 -11.99 4.46 -26.46
N PHE A 174 -12.93 4.29 -25.53
CA PHE A 174 -14.29 4.80 -25.65
C PHE A 174 -14.56 5.93 -24.65
N PHE A 175 -14.92 7.12 -25.16
CA PHE A 175 -15.30 8.27 -24.34
C PHE A 175 -16.81 8.28 -24.10
N VAL A 176 -17.21 8.16 -22.84
CA VAL A 176 -18.60 8.21 -22.37
C VAL A 176 -18.85 9.53 -21.66
N TYR A 177 -19.88 10.26 -22.09
CA TYR A 177 -20.15 11.61 -21.60
C TYR A 177 -21.59 12.05 -21.90
N CYS A 178 -22.07 13.07 -21.20
CA CYS A 178 -23.30 13.79 -21.50
C CYS A 178 -23.03 14.93 -22.50
N LYS A 179 -24.01 15.34 -23.30
CA LYS A 179 -23.83 16.28 -24.44
C LYS A 179 -23.13 17.60 -24.09
N ASP A 180 -23.26 18.08 -22.86
CA ASP A 180 -22.61 19.29 -22.35
C ASP A 180 -21.09 19.18 -22.25
N ALA A 181 -20.55 17.96 -22.19
CA ALA A 181 -19.13 17.71 -22.02
C ALA A 181 -18.34 17.61 -23.34
N GLU A 182 -18.96 17.77 -24.51
CA GLU A 182 -18.28 17.72 -25.83
C GLU A 182 -17.02 18.61 -25.87
N PRO A 183 -17.02 19.87 -25.37
CA PRO A 183 -15.81 20.71 -25.37
C PRO A 183 -14.65 20.13 -24.55
N ILE A 184 -14.96 19.41 -23.46
CA ILE A 184 -13.97 18.73 -22.63
C ILE A 184 -13.42 17.52 -23.41
N VAL A 185 -14.31 16.73 -24.01
CA VAL A 185 -13.93 15.55 -24.82
C VAL A 185 -13.00 15.97 -25.96
N ASP A 186 -13.24 17.11 -26.59
CA ASP A 186 -12.35 17.68 -27.61
C ASP A 186 -10.94 18.05 -27.09
N GLN A 187 -10.68 18.10 -25.79
CA GLN A 187 -9.30 18.26 -25.31
C GLN A 187 -8.55 16.93 -25.19
N PHE A 188 -9.26 15.80 -25.09
CA PHE A 188 -8.66 14.49 -24.79
C PHE A 188 -8.80 13.47 -25.93
N ALA A 189 -9.92 13.50 -26.66
CA ALA A 189 -10.30 12.50 -27.65
C ALA A 189 -9.72 12.79 -29.05
N HIS A 190 -8.39 12.92 -29.11
CA HIS A 190 -7.65 13.21 -30.35
C HIS A 190 -6.39 12.35 -30.48
N ASN A 191 -6.15 11.84 -31.69
CA ASN A 191 -4.92 11.09 -32.03
C ASN A 191 -3.76 12.00 -32.48
N ASN A 192 -3.99 13.31 -32.55
CA ASN A 192 -2.99 14.28 -33.01
C ASN A 192 -2.34 14.97 -31.79
N ALA A 193 -1.06 14.74 -31.58
CA ALA A 193 -0.29 15.40 -30.54
C ALA A 193 -0.20 16.91 -30.81
N ALA A 194 -0.24 17.72 -29.75
CA ALA A 194 0.37 19.04 -29.78
C ALA A 194 1.88 18.91 -30.07
N PRO A 195 2.58 19.93 -30.60
CA PRO A 195 4.02 19.84 -30.86
C PRO A 195 4.78 19.45 -29.57
N GLY A 196 5.40 18.26 -29.58
CA GLY A 196 6.10 17.68 -28.41
C GLY A 196 5.25 16.84 -27.44
N GLY A 197 3.98 16.55 -27.76
CA GLY A 197 3.07 15.74 -26.93
C GLY A 197 3.01 14.25 -27.30
N VAL A 198 2.38 13.45 -26.42
CA VAL A 198 2.08 12.02 -26.63
C VAL A 198 0.64 11.88 -27.15
N SER A 199 0.45 11.20 -28.28
CA SER A 199 -0.88 10.85 -28.83
C SER A 199 -1.45 9.58 -28.21
N LEU A 200 -2.77 9.42 -28.23
CA LEU A 200 -3.41 8.14 -27.95
C LEU A 200 -3.02 7.10 -29.00
N SER A 201 -2.65 5.90 -28.56
CA SER A 201 -2.14 4.80 -29.41
C SER A 201 -3.25 3.91 -29.99
N GLY A 202 -4.48 4.04 -29.49
CA GLY A 202 -5.65 3.26 -29.91
C GLY A 202 -6.66 4.04 -30.76
N GLU A 203 -7.64 3.32 -31.30
CA GLU A 203 -8.80 3.91 -31.97
C GLU A 203 -9.67 4.67 -30.95
N VAL A 204 -9.93 5.96 -31.18
CA VAL A 204 -10.77 6.80 -30.32
C VAL A 204 -12.22 6.73 -30.78
N ARG A 205 -13.10 6.27 -29.90
CA ARG A 205 -14.55 6.23 -30.11
C ARG A 205 -15.26 7.16 -29.13
N ARG A 206 -16.36 7.77 -29.54
CA ARG A 206 -17.15 8.72 -28.74
C ARG A 206 -18.59 8.22 -28.60
N CYS A 207 -19.20 8.52 -27.45
CA CYS A 207 -20.61 8.26 -27.15
C CYS A 207 -21.52 8.81 -28.27
N GLN A 208 -22.44 8.00 -28.78
CA GLN A 208 -23.44 8.42 -29.76
C GLN A 208 -24.74 8.89 -29.10
N HIS A 209 -24.81 8.79 -27.77
CA HIS A 209 -26.01 9.06 -26.97
C HIS A 209 -27.19 8.17 -27.37
N ASN A 210 -26.88 6.93 -27.70
CA ASN A 210 -27.84 5.86 -27.95
C ASN A 210 -27.36 4.62 -27.22
N LEU A 211 -28.03 4.29 -26.11
CA LEU A 211 -27.63 3.26 -25.16
C LEU A 211 -27.30 1.91 -25.84
N GLU A 212 -28.12 1.45 -26.77
CA GLU A 212 -27.91 0.15 -27.42
C GLU A 212 -26.60 0.13 -28.23
N SER A 213 -26.38 1.15 -29.06
CA SER A 213 -25.14 1.30 -29.84
C SER A 213 -23.91 1.55 -28.97
N ASP A 214 -24.07 2.31 -27.89
CA ASP A 214 -23.00 2.66 -26.95
C ASP A 214 -22.60 1.44 -26.10
N LEU A 215 -23.54 0.55 -25.74
CA LEU A 215 -23.26 -0.72 -25.06
C LEU A 215 -22.45 -1.68 -25.95
N VAL A 216 -22.76 -1.73 -27.25
CA VAL A 216 -21.96 -2.51 -28.22
C VAL A 216 -20.54 -1.95 -28.31
N THR A 217 -20.41 -0.63 -28.39
CA THR A 217 -19.11 0.05 -28.43
C THR A 217 -18.31 -0.22 -27.15
N LEU A 218 -18.95 -0.05 -26.00
CA LEU A 218 -18.38 -0.33 -24.67
C LEU A 218 -17.87 -1.76 -24.55
N ARG A 219 -18.62 -2.75 -25.05
CA ARG A 219 -18.23 -4.16 -25.01
C ARG A 219 -16.93 -4.41 -25.76
N SER A 220 -16.75 -3.77 -26.92
CA SER A 220 -15.54 -3.89 -27.75
C SER A 220 -14.36 -3.01 -27.32
N ALA A 221 -14.59 -2.02 -26.45
CA ALA A 221 -13.56 -1.10 -25.99
C ALA A 221 -12.55 -1.76 -25.03
N ASN A 222 -11.28 -1.39 -25.13
CA ASN A 222 -10.21 -1.84 -24.22
C ASN A 222 -10.10 -0.95 -22.99
N VAL A 223 -10.32 0.35 -23.16
CA VAL A 223 -10.29 1.37 -22.09
C VAL A 223 -11.49 2.29 -22.25
N VAL A 224 -12.08 2.73 -21.14
CA VAL A 224 -13.27 3.59 -21.15
C VAL A 224 -12.98 4.86 -20.37
N ALA A 225 -13.10 6.02 -21.03
CA ALA A 225 -12.93 7.32 -20.41
C ALA A 225 -14.31 7.94 -20.10
N PHE A 226 -14.61 8.17 -18.81
CA PHE A 226 -15.87 8.77 -18.39
C PHE A 226 -15.66 10.26 -18.11
N VAL A 227 -16.32 11.14 -18.87
CA VAL A 227 -16.31 12.58 -18.62
C VAL A 227 -17.51 12.96 -17.77
N ILE A 228 -17.23 13.37 -16.54
CA ILE A 228 -18.20 13.62 -15.47
C ILE A 228 -18.42 15.13 -15.36
N THR A 229 -19.64 15.56 -15.65
CA THR A 229 -20.14 16.92 -15.45
C THR A 229 -21.37 16.91 -14.53
N GLU A 230 -21.93 18.08 -14.26
CA GLU A 230 -23.18 18.20 -13.48
C GLU A 230 -24.35 17.45 -14.17
N ALA A 231 -24.40 17.45 -15.51
CA ALA A 231 -25.43 16.76 -16.27
C ALA A 231 -25.46 15.25 -16.01
N CYS A 232 -24.30 14.62 -15.74
CA CYS A 232 -24.21 13.20 -15.42
C CYS A 232 -24.91 12.82 -14.10
N THR A 233 -25.18 13.80 -13.23
CA THR A 233 -25.83 13.60 -11.92
C THR A 233 -27.32 13.92 -11.93
N GLY A 234 -27.86 14.33 -13.08
CA GLY A 234 -29.28 14.65 -13.24
C GLY A 234 -30.20 13.42 -13.28
N HIS A 235 -31.47 13.67 -13.61
CA HIS A 235 -32.51 12.64 -13.73
C HIS A 235 -33.05 12.50 -15.17
N ASP A 236 -32.40 13.12 -16.15
CA ASP A 236 -32.80 13.00 -17.55
C ASP A 236 -32.32 11.69 -18.19
N GLU A 237 -32.79 11.41 -19.41
CA GLU A 237 -32.41 10.20 -20.16
C GLU A 237 -30.90 10.12 -20.45
N GLY A 238 -30.23 11.27 -20.58
CA GLY A 238 -28.79 11.34 -20.81
C GLY A 238 -28.01 10.87 -19.58
N ALA A 239 -28.38 11.37 -18.40
CA ALA A 239 -27.82 10.95 -17.11
C ALA A 239 -28.11 9.46 -16.84
N HIS A 240 -29.32 8.98 -17.17
CA HIS A 240 -29.67 7.56 -17.04
C HIS A 240 -28.81 6.67 -17.94
N SER A 241 -28.64 7.04 -19.20
CA SER A 241 -27.81 6.31 -20.16
C SER A 241 -26.33 6.30 -19.72
N PHE A 242 -25.81 7.44 -19.26
CA PHE A 242 -24.46 7.55 -18.72
C PHE A 242 -24.25 6.60 -17.53
N ARG A 243 -25.20 6.56 -16.60
CA ARG A 243 -25.16 5.66 -15.44
C ARG A 243 -25.16 4.19 -15.87
N GLN A 244 -26.04 3.80 -16.78
CA GLN A 244 -26.10 2.41 -17.26
C GLN A 244 -24.80 1.98 -17.94
N LEU A 245 -24.21 2.84 -18.79
CA LEU A 245 -22.89 2.58 -19.38
C LEU A 245 -21.81 2.43 -18.30
N PHE A 246 -21.85 3.24 -17.25
CA PHE A 246 -20.92 3.13 -16.12
C PHE A 246 -21.06 1.81 -15.38
N GLU A 247 -22.29 1.41 -15.03
CA GLU A 247 -22.56 0.17 -14.32
C GLU A 247 -22.17 -1.06 -15.15
N HIS A 248 -22.43 -1.06 -16.47
CA HIS A 248 -21.97 -2.11 -17.38
C HIS A 248 -20.43 -2.14 -17.51
N ALA A 249 -19.78 -0.99 -17.58
CA ALA A 249 -18.33 -0.93 -17.68
C ALA A 249 -17.66 -1.57 -16.45
N LEU A 250 -18.20 -1.30 -15.25
CA LEU A 250 -17.76 -1.94 -14.02
C LEU A 250 -18.07 -3.44 -14.00
N ALA A 251 -19.30 -3.84 -14.33
CA ALA A 251 -19.72 -5.24 -14.35
C ALA A 251 -18.92 -6.09 -15.36
N TRP A 252 -18.40 -5.47 -16.43
CA TRP A 252 -17.55 -6.11 -17.43
C TRP A 252 -16.05 -5.93 -17.15
N GLY A 253 -15.68 -5.40 -15.99
CA GLY A 253 -14.28 -5.24 -15.56
C GLY A 253 -13.46 -4.28 -16.42
N LYS A 254 -14.10 -3.36 -17.15
CA LYS A 254 -13.41 -2.42 -18.06
C LYS A 254 -12.47 -1.49 -17.29
N PRO A 255 -11.22 -1.29 -17.75
CA PRO A 255 -10.36 -0.23 -17.24
C PRO A 255 -11.02 1.15 -17.45
N LEU A 256 -11.15 1.92 -16.36
CA LEU A 256 -11.83 3.22 -16.37
C LEU A 256 -10.82 4.37 -16.23
N LEU A 257 -11.02 5.43 -17.01
CA LEU A 257 -10.31 6.71 -16.91
C LEU A 257 -11.30 7.86 -16.67
N PRO A 258 -11.53 8.24 -15.41
CA PRO A 258 -12.46 9.31 -15.09
C PRO A 258 -11.83 10.69 -15.35
N ILE A 259 -12.55 11.55 -16.06
CA ILE A 259 -12.28 12.98 -16.22
C ILE A 259 -13.40 13.72 -15.52
N LYS A 260 -13.11 14.48 -14.47
CA LYS A 260 -14.10 15.14 -13.65
C LYS A 260 -14.00 16.66 -13.80
N GLU A 261 -15.10 17.28 -14.20
CA GLU A 261 -15.22 18.74 -14.15
C GLU A 261 -15.16 19.22 -12.68
N GLN A 262 -14.44 20.31 -12.42
CA GLN A 262 -14.12 20.79 -11.07
C GLN A 262 -15.36 21.02 -10.21
N ARG A 263 -16.44 21.54 -10.79
CA ARG A 263 -17.70 21.90 -10.10
C ARG A 263 -18.70 20.74 -10.06
N ALA A 264 -18.55 19.72 -10.89
CA ALA A 264 -19.42 18.55 -10.89
C ALA A 264 -19.51 17.93 -9.48
N PRO A 265 -20.71 17.78 -8.90
CA PRO A 265 -20.86 17.17 -7.58
C PRO A 265 -20.57 15.67 -7.63
N LEU A 266 -19.91 15.15 -6.58
CA LEU A 266 -19.82 13.71 -6.33
C LEU A 266 -20.78 13.38 -5.19
N GLY A 267 -21.92 12.77 -5.53
CA GLY A 267 -22.90 12.29 -4.57
C GLY A 267 -23.51 10.96 -5.00
N GLY A 268 -24.21 10.28 -4.09
CA GLY A 268 -24.96 9.06 -4.37
C GLY A 268 -24.12 7.96 -5.03
N TRP A 269 -24.69 7.29 -6.05
CA TRP A 269 -24.04 6.22 -6.79
C TRP A 269 -22.68 6.61 -7.38
N LEU A 270 -22.53 7.85 -7.83
CA LEU A 270 -21.32 8.31 -8.49
C LEU A 270 -20.18 8.48 -7.48
N ALA A 271 -20.48 8.99 -6.28
CA ALA A 271 -19.50 9.07 -5.20
C ALA A 271 -19.02 7.66 -4.76
N LEU A 272 -19.93 6.69 -4.69
CA LEU A 272 -19.60 5.30 -4.43
C LEU A 272 -18.72 4.70 -5.53
N ALA A 273 -19.12 4.87 -6.80
CA ALA A 273 -18.37 4.35 -7.95
C ALA A 273 -16.98 4.97 -8.09
N MET A 274 -16.83 6.23 -7.69
CA MET A 274 -15.57 6.97 -7.71
C MET A 274 -14.73 6.80 -6.44
N ALA A 275 -15.26 6.16 -5.40
CA ALA A 275 -14.60 6.09 -4.11
C ALA A 275 -13.23 5.40 -4.21
N GLY A 276 -12.21 6.06 -3.68
CA GLY A 276 -10.82 5.60 -3.77
C GLY A 276 -10.19 5.61 -5.19
N ARG A 277 -10.93 5.92 -6.26
CA ARG A 277 -10.37 6.00 -7.62
C ARG A 277 -9.73 7.36 -7.87
N LEU A 278 -8.77 7.41 -8.79
CA LEU A 278 -8.23 8.68 -9.28
C LEU A 278 -8.98 9.18 -10.51
N TRP A 279 -8.99 10.50 -10.66
CA TRP A 279 -9.61 11.18 -11.79
C TRP A 279 -8.78 12.39 -12.23
N TYR A 280 -8.87 12.70 -13.52
CA TYR A 280 -8.30 13.91 -14.09
C TYR A 280 -9.28 15.06 -13.86
N GLN A 281 -8.87 16.07 -13.10
CA GLN A 281 -9.72 17.22 -12.84
C GLN A 281 -9.56 18.28 -13.94
N VAL A 282 -10.66 18.84 -14.43
CA VAL A 282 -10.68 19.88 -15.48
C VAL A 282 -11.53 21.08 -15.08
N ASP A 283 -11.11 22.27 -15.47
CA ASP A 283 -11.93 23.49 -15.39
C ASP A 283 -12.58 23.73 -16.75
N ALA A 284 -13.89 23.48 -16.86
CA ALA A 284 -14.63 23.67 -18.11
C ALA A 284 -14.66 25.15 -18.57
N THR A 285 -14.39 26.10 -17.68
CA THR A 285 -14.34 27.54 -18.02
C THR A 285 -12.97 27.98 -18.54
N ASN A 286 -11.93 27.16 -18.35
CA ASN A 286 -10.57 27.45 -18.80
C ASN A 286 -9.86 26.16 -19.21
N LEU A 287 -10.26 25.60 -20.35
CA LEU A 287 -9.73 24.34 -20.86
C LEU A 287 -8.23 24.41 -21.26
N ASP A 288 -7.67 25.60 -21.44
CA ASP A 288 -6.24 25.77 -21.67
C ASP A 288 -5.41 25.33 -20.45
N LEU A 289 -6.01 25.27 -19.25
CA LEU A 289 -5.37 24.71 -18.06
C LEU A 289 -5.03 23.23 -18.20
N VAL A 290 -5.74 22.48 -19.07
CA VAL A 290 -5.42 21.09 -19.40
C VAL A 290 -4.02 20.99 -20.03
N ARG A 291 -3.54 22.08 -20.66
CA ARG A 291 -2.19 22.20 -21.24
C ARG A 291 -1.30 23.15 -20.44
N THR A 292 -1.64 23.39 -19.17
CA THR A 292 -0.84 24.21 -18.27
C THR A 292 -0.20 23.32 -17.21
N PRO A 293 1.12 23.38 -17.00
CA PRO A 293 1.76 22.66 -15.90
C PRO A 293 1.11 22.98 -14.55
N TYR A 294 0.82 21.99 -13.71
CA TYR A 294 0.13 22.21 -12.43
C TYR A 294 0.77 23.30 -11.54
N ALA A 295 2.10 23.44 -11.56
CA ALA A 295 2.81 24.49 -10.81
C ALA A 295 2.45 25.91 -11.25
N ASN A 296 2.03 26.06 -12.51
CA ASN A 296 1.62 27.32 -13.11
C ASN A 296 0.10 27.53 -12.98
N ILE A 297 -0.66 26.53 -12.51
CA ILE A 297 -2.08 26.69 -12.20
C ILE A 297 -2.21 27.44 -10.86
N PRO A 298 -2.96 28.55 -10.82
CA PRO A 298 -3.25 29.27 -9.57
C PRO A 298 -3.79 28.34 -8.49
N ASP A 299 -3.32 28.50 -7.25
CA ASP A 299 -3.76 27.73 -6.07
C ASP A 299 -3.60 26.20 -6.15
N CYS A 300 -2.95 25.67 -7.20
CA CYS A 300 -2.71 24.23 -7.28
C CYS A 300 -1.72 23.77 -6.18
N PRO A 301 -2.06 22.75 -5.39
CA PRO A 301 -1.17 22.24 -4.35
C PRO A 301 0.09 21.56 -4.92
N CYS A 302 0.04 21.08 -6.16
CA CYS A 302 1.20 20.54 -6.87
C CYS A 302 2.05 21.70 -7.42
N LYS A 303 3.21 21.94 -6.79
CA LYS A 303 4.15 23.01 -7.17
C LYS A 303 5.39 22.52 -7.91
N VAL A 304 5.35 21.28 -8.41
CA VAL A 304 6.41 20.72 -9.24
C VAL A 304 6.44 21.49 -10.55
N LYS A 305 7.49 22.27 -10.83
CA LYS A 305 7.59 23.12 -12.04
C LYS A 305 7.36 22.36 -13.35
N ASP A 306 7.55 21.03 -13.32
CA ASP A 306 7.41 20.08 -14.41
C ASP A 306 6.13 19.23 -14.37
N SER A 307 5.17 19.64 -13.54
CA SER A 307 3.86 19.00 -13.42
C SER A 307 3.00 19.15 -14.68
N CYS A 308 1.98 18.31 -14.78
CA CYS A 308 1.67 17.67 -16.04
C CYS A 308 0.61 18.38 -16.91
N LEU A 309 0.72 18.12 -18.22
CA LEU A 309 -0.22 18.52 -19.27
C LEU A 309 -1.20 17.36 -19.53
N ALA A 310 -2.18 17.57 -20.40
CA ALA A 310 -3.05 16.56 -21.04
C ALA A 310 -2.31 15.28 -21.49
N THR A 311 -0.99 15.37 -21.71
CA THR A 311 -0.11 14.26 -22.04
C THR A 311 -0.14 13.12 -21.03
N ASP A 312 -0.38 13.38 -19.74
CA ASP A 312 -0.47 12.33 -18.72
C ASP A 312 -1.68 11.43 -18.92
N PHE A 313 -2.80 12.01 -19.36
CA PHE A 313 -3.96 11.22 -19.73
C PHE A 313 -3.60 10.28 -20.87
N ALA A 314 -2.94 10.78 -21.92
CA ALA A 314 -2.53 9.96 -23.06
C ALA A 314 -1.51 8.87 -22.66
N VAL A 315 -0.55 9.18 -21.80
CA VAL A 315 0.43 8.20 -21.28
C VAL A 315 -0.28 7.12 -20.46
N CYS A 316 -1.16 7.51 -19.54
CA CYS A 316 -1.94 6.57 -18.73
C CYS A 316 -2.85 5.68 -19.59
N ALA A 317 -3.60 6.30 -20.52
CA ALA A 317 -4.45 5.60 -21.47
C ALA A 317 -3.67 4.61 -22.34
N ASN A 318 -2.52 5.01 -22.87
CA ASN A 318 -1.67 4.13 -23.67
C ASN A 318 -1.09 2.98 -22.84
N GLY A 319 -0.77 3.21 -21.57
CA GLY A 319 -0.36 2.16 -20.64
C GLY A 319 -1.46 1.13 -20.44
N LEU A 320 -2.70 1.58 -20.22
CA LEU A 320 -3.87 0.68 -20.10
C LEU A 320 -4.20 -0.04 -21.41
N LEU A 321 -4.02 0.60 -22.56
CA LEU A 321 -4.22 -0.03 -23.87
C LEU A 321 -3.17 -1.09 -24.19
N ALA A 322 -1.97 -0.97 -23.61
CA ALA A 322 -0.89 -1.95 -23.75
C ALA A 322 -1.00 -3.12 -22.75
N ALA A 323 -1.88 -3.02 -21.75
CA ALA A 323 -2.06 -4.06 -20.74
C ALA A 323 -2.81 -5.29 -21.30
N PRO A 324 -2.40 -6.52 -20.93
CA PRO A 324 -3.19 -7.73 -21.17
C PRO A 324 -4.63 -7.60 -20.66
N GLN A 325 -5.57 -8.30 -21.30
CA GLN A 325 -6.96 -8.38 -20.79
C GLN A 325 -6.97 -9.07 -19.42
N ARG A 326 -7.73 -8.49 -18.48
CA ARG A 326 -7.85 -8.95 -17.09
C ARG A 326 -8.32 -10.40 -17.01
N ALA A 327 -7.65 -11.20 -16.18
CA ALA A 327 -8.06 -12.56 -15.85
C ALA A 327 -9.24 -12.58 -14.85
N LEU A 328 -9.94 -13.72 -14.76
CA LEU A 328 -11.05 -13.92 -13.81
C LEU A 328 -10.54 -13.87 -12.36
N GLU A 329 -11.25 -13.16 -11.46
CA GLU A 329 -10.84 -12.90 -10.06
C GLU A 329 -10.39 -14.16 -9.29
N ARG A 330 -11.09 -15.28 -9.43
CA ARG A 330 -10.74 -16.55 -8.74
C ARG A 330 -9.41 -17.13 -9.19
N SER A 331 -9.08 -17.02 -10.47
CA SER A 331 -7.79 -17.48 -11.02
C SER A 331 -6.64 -16.61 -10.51
N GLN A 332 -6.88 -15.30 -10.36
CA GLN A 332 -5.90 -14.36 -9.81
C GLN A 332 -5.61 -14.66 -8.32
N ILE A 333 -6.63 -14.97 -7.51
CA ILE A 333 -6.43 -15.33 -6.09
C ILE A 333 -5.54 -16.56 -5.95
N ALA A 334 -5.86 -17.67 -6.63
CA ALA A 334 -5.06 -18.89 -6.54
C ALA A 334 -3.62 -18.69 -7.03
N THR A 335 -3.45 -17.92 -8.10
CA THR A 335 -2.12 -17.57 -8.65
C THR A 335 -1.31 -16.77 -7.63
N ARG A 336 -1.94 -15.79 -6.95
CA ARG A 336 -1.30 -15.00 -5.90
C ARG A 336 -0.87 -15.89 -4.72
N GLU A 337 -1.76 -16.73 -4.21
CA GLU A 337 -1.43 -17.60 -3.06
C GLU A 337 -0.26 -18.53 -3.41
N ALA A 338 -0.27 -19.13 -4.59
CA ALA A 338 0.81 -19.98 -5.07
C ALA A 338 2.14 -19.22 -5.19
N ALA A 339 2.13 -17.99 -5.74
CA ALA A 339 3.31 -17.15 -5.85
C ALA A 339 3.87 -16.75 -4.47
N THR A 340 3.01 -16.31 -3.55
CA THR A 340 3.39 -15.95 -2.18
C THR A 340 3.97 -17.14 -1.43
N MET A 341 3.34 -18.31 -1.54
CA MET A 341 3.80 -19.53 -0.89
C MET A 341 5.14 -20.01 -1.46
N ARG A 342 5.37 -19.88 -2.77
CA ARG A 342 6.67 -20.15 -3.39
C ARG A 342 7.76 -19.25 -2.82
N ILE A 343 7.53 -17.94 -2.77
CA ILE A 343 8.51 -16.98 -2.24
C ILE A 343 8.81 -17.25 -0.76
N ALA A 344 7.78 -17.56 0.05
CA ALA A 344 7.97 -17.90 1.46
C ALA A 344 8.84 -19.16 1.63
N LYS A 345 8.59 -20.21 0.83
CA LYS A 345 9.38 -21.45 0.79
C LYS A 345 10.84 -21.20 0.39
N GLU A 346 11.05 -20.46 -0.69
CA GLU A 346 12.39 -20.08 -1.18
C GLU A 346 13.17 -19.28 -0.13
N ARG A 347 12.54 -18.28 0.50
CA ARG A 347 13.19 -17.49 1.55
C ARG A 347 13.46 -18.30 2.82
N ALA A 348 12.58 -19.24 3.20
CA ALA A 348 12.83 -20.14 4.32
C ALA A 348 14.08 -21.00 4.09
N GLN A 349 14.26 -21.53 2.87
CA GLN A 349 15.45 -22.30 2.51
C GLN A 349 16.72 -21.45 2.58
N VAL A 350 16.65 -20.23 2.04
CA VAL A 350 17.74 -19.26 2.10
C VAL A 350 18.16 -18.96 3.55
N LEU A 351 17.18 -18.85 4.46
CA LEU A 351 17.41 -18.57 5.88
C LEU A 351 17.86 -19.81 6.68
N GLY A 352 18.05 -20.97 6.04
CA GLY A 352 18.70 -22.14 6.64
C GLY A 352 17.80 -23.38 6.83
N LEU A 353 16.54 -23.37 6.38
CA LEU A 353 15.73 -24.58 6.38
C LEU A 353 16.16 -25.53 5.26
N SER A 354 16.45 -26.79 5.60
CA SER A 354 16.74 -27.80 4.58
C SER A 354 15.52 -28.09 3.71
N ALA A 355 15.73 -28.46 2.44
CA ALA A 355 14.63 -28.81 1.53
C ALA A 355 13.74 -29.94 2.07
N GLY A 356 14.32 -30.97 2.70
CA GLY A 356 13.56 -32.07 3.30
C GLY A 356 12.73 -31.64 4.51
N THR A 357 13.28 -30.79 5.40
CA THR A 357 12.53 -30.22 6.52
C THR A 357 11.38 -29.36 6.03
N LEU A 358 11.63 -28.52 5.02
CA LEU A 358 10.62 -27.66 4.40
C LEU A 358 9.46 -28.49 3.82
N GLU A 359 9.75 -29.50 3.01
CA GLU A 359 8.73 -30.36 2.40
C GLU A 359 7.93 -31.11 3.47
N SER A 360 8.60 -31.66 4.47
CA SER A 360 7.94 -32.33 5.61
C SER A 360 7.02 -31.39 6.38
N LEU A 361 7.48 -30.16 6.66
CA LEU A 361 6.71 -29.15 7.37
C LEU A 361 5.47 -28.74 6.56
N CYS A 362 5.64 -28.39 5.29
CA CYS A 362 4.52 -27.98 4.44
C CYS A 362 3.50 -29.11 4.27
N LYS A 363 3.95 -30.35 4.08
CA LYS A 363 3.06 -31.52 4.02
C LYS A 363 2.30 -31.71 5.33
N ARG A 364 2.97 -31.52 6.48
CA ARG A 364 2.31 -31.63 7.80
C ARG A 364 1.24 -30.57 7.99
N VAL A 365 1.51 -29.32 7.60
CA VAL A 365 0.52 -28.24 7.61
C VAL A 365 -0.66 -28.59 6.71
N GLU A 366 -0.41 -29.04 5.48
CA GLU A 366 -1.47 -29.44 4.54
C GLU A 366 -2.35 -30.57 5.10
N GLU A 367 -1.76 -31.59 5.72
CA GLU A 367 -2.49 -32.68 6.39
C GLU A 367 -3.41 -32.15 7.51
N LEU A 368 -2.88 -31.28 8.39
CA LEU A 368 -3.63 -30.72 9.51
C LEU A 368 -4.75 -29.79 9.03
N VAL A 369 -4.47 -28.89 8.08
CA VAL A 369 -5.48 -27.98 7.51
C VAL A 369 -6.56 -28.74 6.73
N ASN A 370 -6.23 -29.83 6.04
CA ASN A 370 -7.26 -30.64 5.40
C ASN A 370 -8.15 -31.34 6.45
N SER A 371 -7.60 -31.72 7.61
CA SER A 371 -8.36 -32.33 8.70
C SER A 371 -9.27 -31.35 9.46
N THR A 372 -9.01 -30.03 9.42
CA THR A 372 -9.92 -29.02 10.02
C THR A 372 -11.25 -28.91 9.27
N SER A 373 -11.34 -29.42 8.04
CA SER A 373 -12.59 -29.44 7.26
C SER A 373 -13.51 -30.63 7.57
N SER A 374 -13.13 -31.48 8.54
CA SER A 374 -13.91 -32.62 9.02
C SER A 374 -14.66 -32.27 10.32
N SER A 375 -15.40 -33.21 10.92
CA SER A 375 -16.23 -32.98 12.12
C SER A 375 -15.57 -32.13 13.23
N ASP A 376 -16.36 -31.36 14.00
CA ASP A 376 -15.92 -30.42 15.06
C ASP A 376 -14.85 -30.97 16.04
N ASP A 377 -14.96 -32.25 16.45
CA ASP A 377 -13.98 -32.90 17.34
C ASP A 377 -12.59 -33.09 16.70
N CYS A 378 -12.52 -33.19 15.36
CA CYS A 378 -11.28 -33.30 14.62
C CYS A 378 -10.66 -31.92 14.37
N GLU A 379 -11.49 -30.91 14.14
CA GLU A 379 -11.05 -29.52 13.95
C GLU A 379 -10.27 -29.04 15.18
N SER A 380 -10.85 -29.17 16.37
CA SER A 380 -10.20 -28.74 17.63
C SER A 380 -8.84 -29.40 17.87
N LYS A 381 -8.71 -30.71 17.60
CA LYS A 381 -7.44 -31.44 17.72
C LYS A 381 -6.40 -30.99 16.72
N SER A 382 -6.80 -30.79 15.46
CA SER A 382 -5.88 -30.35 14.41
C SER A 382 -5.38 -28.92 14.63
N LEU A 383 -6.23 -28.03 15.13
CA LEU A 383 -5.83 -26.67 15.53
C LEU A 383 -4.91 -26.68 16.76
N ALA A 384 -5.17 -27.54 17.75
CA ALA A 384 -4.25 -27.71 18.88
C ALA A 384 -2.89 -28.22 18.42
N GLU A 385 -2.86 -29.18 17.49
CA GLU A 385 -1.61 -29.71 16.95
C GLU A 385 -0.85 -28.69 16.09
N LEU A 386 -1.53 -27.87 15.30
CA LEU A 386 -0.91 -26.73 14.59
C LEU A 386 -0.21 -25.78 15.57
N HIS A 387 -0.83 -25.52 16.72
CA HIS A 387 -0.24 -24.68 17.76
C HIS A 387 0.94 -25.36 18.47
N ASP A 388 0.70 -26.53 19.06
CA ASP A 388 1.66 -27.21 19.94
C ASP A 388 2.90 -27.70 19.17
N ALA A 389 2.71 -28.20 17.95
CA ALA A 389 3.81 -28.77 17.17
C ALA A 389 4.52 -27.75 16.27
N LEU A 390 3.78 -26.77 15.72
CA LEU A 390 4.30 -25.88 14.68
C LEU A 390 4.33 -24.40 15.08
N GLY A 391 3.86 -24.05 16.28
CA GLY A 391 3.83 -22.67 16.79
C GLY A 391 2.78 -21.78 16.13
N VAL A 392 1.88 -22.34 15.30
CA VAL A 392 0.88 -21.55 14.58
C VAL A 392 -0.16 -21.04 15.56
N ALA A 393 -0.44 -19.73 15.54
CA ALA A 393 -1.51 -19.18 16.36
C ALA A 393 -2.88 -19.65 15.86
N THR A 394 -3.68 -20.23 16.74
CA THR A 394 -5.00 -20.80 16.41
C THR A 394 -6.17 -20.16 17.14
N THR A 395 -5.91 -19.06 17.87
CA THR A 395 -6.94 -18.18 18.46
C THR A 395 -6.78 -16.75 17.96
N ARG A 396 -7.86 -15.95 18.02
CA ARG A 396 -7.87 -14.57 17.52
C ARG A 396 -6.91 -13.66 18.30
N GLU A 397 -6.82 -13.88 19.60
CA GLU A 397 -5.93 -13.16 20.52
C GLU A 397 -4.47 -13.51 20.24
N ALA A 398 -4.17 -14.80 20.02
CA ALA A 398 -2.82 -15.24 19.68
C ALA A 398 -2.39 -14.69 18.31
N VAL A 399 -3.30 -14.67 17.34
CA VAL A 399 -3.08 -14.05 16.02
C VAL A 399 -2.82 -12.55 16.14
N GLU A 400 -3.61 -11.82 16.94
CA GLU A 400 -3.38 -10.38 17.13
C GLU A 400 -2.07 -10.10 17.89
N ALA A 401 -1.75 -10.91 18.91
CA ALA A 401 -0.48 -10.81 19.63
C ALA A 401 0.71 -11.03 18.68
N GLU A 402 0.69 -12.10 17.87
CA GLU A 402 1.71 -12.38 16.86
C GLU A 402 1.84 -11.24 15.82
N ALA A 403 0.71 -10.70 15.37
CA ALA A 403 0.69 -9.65 14.37
C ALA A 403 1.16 -8.28 14.88
N THR A 404 1.07 -8.04 16.20
CA THR A 404 1.44 -6.78 16.87
C THR A 404 2.75 -6.83 17.65
N ASP A 405 3.36 -8.02 17.77
CA ASP A 405 4.62 -8.20 18.48
C ASP A 405 5.73 -7.27 17.92
N PRO A 406 6.42 -6.47 18.74
CA PRO A 406 7.47 -5.57 18.27
C PRO A 406 8.60 -6.30 17.55
N LEU A 407 9.00 -5.79 16.39
CA LEU A 407 10.19 -6.30 15.70
C LEU A 407 11.47 -5.79 16.39
N ASP A 408 12.50 -6.63 16.45
CA ASP A 408 13.84 -6.26 16.92
C ASP A 408 14.57 -5.40 15.86
N GLN A 409 14.22 -4.12 15.82
CA GLN A 409 14.75 -3.15 14.85
C GLN A 409 16.11 -2.60 15.30
N PRO A 410 16.98 -2.19 14.35
CA PRO A 410 18.23 -1.51 14.68
C PRO A 410 17.97 -0.25 15.51
N LYS A 411 18.80 0.01 16.52
CA LYS A 411 18.62 1.19 17.37
C LYS A 411 18.84 2.48 16.56
N PRO A 412 18.16 3.59 16.89
CA PRO A 412 18.35 4.87 16.20
C PRO A 412 19.81 5.31 16.08
N GLY A 413 20.58 5.17 17.16
CA GLY A 413 22.00 5.53 17.19
C GLY A 413 22.88 4.71 16.24
N ASP A 414 22.55 3.43 16.01
CA ASP A 414 23.30 2.52 15.12
C ASP A 414 23.08 2.87 13.63
N MET A 415 22.02 3.65 13.35
CA MET A 415 21.70 4.13 12.02
C MET A 415 22.36 5.48 11.69
N LEU A 416 22.95 6.17 12.67
CA LEU A 416 23.70 7.40 12.43
C LEU A 416 25.11 7.10 11.89
N PRO A 417 25.73 8.03 11.15
CA PRO A 417 27.14 7.92 10.84
C PRO A 417 28.00 7.93 12.12
N GLU A 418 29.23 7.44 12.01
CA GLU A 418 30.22 7.52 13.09
C GLU A 418 30.49 8.98 13.47
N GLU A 419 30.86 9.23 14.72
CA GLU A 419 31.19 10.59 15.17
C GLU A 419 32.48 11.08 14.52
N GLU A 420 32.53 12.36 14.17
CA GLU A 420 33.74 12.98 13.64
C GLU A 420 34.85 12.94 14.71
N THR A 421 35.93 12.21 14.40
CA THR A 421 37.20 12.29 15.14
C THR A 421 37.89 13.63 14.88
N ASP A 422 38.77 14.07 15.78
CA ASP A 422 39.54 15.31 15.58
C ASP A 422 40.42 15.26 14.31
N GLU A 423 40.87 14.08 13.92
CA GLU A 423 41.54 13.84 12.63
C GLU A 423 40.59 14.08 11.44
N SER A 424 39.34 13.60 11.51
CA SER A 424 38.35 13.82 10.45
C SER A 424 37.89 15.27 10.32
N LYS A 425 37.81 16.03 11.43
CA LYS A 425 37.51 17.47 11.43
C LYS A 425 38.61 18.31 10.75
N SER A 426 39.86 17.85 10.83
CA SER A 426 41.00 18.53 10.22
C SER A 426 41.07 18.38 8.69
N LEU A 427 40.30 17.43 8.13
CA LEU A 427 40.23 17.14 6.71
C LEU A 427 39.09 17.97 6.10
N GLN A 428 39.35 18.63 4.95
CA GLN A 428 38.31 19.44 4.32
C GLN A 428 37.14 18.54 3.88
N PRO A 429 35.90 18.81 4.33
CA PRO A 429 34.75 18.08 3.82
C PRO A 429 34.67 18.33 2.31
N LEU A 430 34.52 17.25 1.52
CA LEU A 430 34.08 17.39 0.13
C LEU A 430 32.85 18.30 0.14
N SER A 431 32.88 19.37 -0.67
CA SER A 431 31.69 20.16 -0.93
C SER A 431 30.61 19.20 -1.41
N SER A 432 29.41 19.32 -0.84
CA SER A 432 28.26 18.49 -1.22
C SER A 432 28.11 18.54 -2.73
N ILE A 433 28.28 17.39 -3.40
CA ILE A 433 27.91 17.28 -4.81
C ILE A 433 26.39 17.20 -4.83
N GLN A 434 25.74 18.34 -5.07
CA GLN A 434 24.31 18.36 -5.35
C GLN A 434 24.11 18.04 -6.82
N TYR A 435 23.39 16.97 -7.10
CA TYR A 435 23.06 16.60 -8.47
C TYR A 435 21.81 17.37 -8.90
N GLU A 436 21.94 18.23 -9.89
CA GLU A 436 20.76 18.82 -10.55
C GLU A 436 20.28 17.85 -11.63
N ILE A 437 19.21 17.10 -11.36
CA ILE A 437 18.62 16.18 -12.35
C ILE A 437 17.73 16.98 -13.30
N THR A 438 18.12 17.04 -14.58
CA THR A 438 17.28 17.65 -15.62
C THR A 438 16.13 16.70 -16.01
N ARG A 439 14.99 17.26 -16.43
CA ARG A 439 13.71 16.55 -16.71
C ARG A 439 13.82 15.33 -17.64
N MET A 440 14.81 15.26 -18.53
CA MET A 440 15.02 14.08 -19.40
C MET A 440 15.63 12.87 -18.67
N GLY A 441 16.04 13.03 -17.40
CA GLY A 441 16.65 11.98 -16.58
C GLY A 441 15.81 11.53 -15.37
N PHE A 442 14.60 12.06 -15.17
CA PHE A 442 13.75 11.64 -14.07
C PHE A 442 13.10 10.29 -14.37
N ALA A 443 13.54 9.25 -13.66
CA ALA A 443 12.86 7.96 -13.66
C ALA A 443 11.68 8.03 -12.69
N ALA A 444 10.49 7.64 -13.15
CA ALA A 444 9.32 7.60 -12.28
C ALA A 444 9.50 6.58 -11.14
N PRO A 445 8.80 6.76 -9.99
CA PRO A 445 8.83 5.78 -8.91
C PRO A 445 8.46 4.38 -9.41
N PRO A 446 9.03 3.30 -8.84
CA PRO A 446 8.67 1.94 -9.23
C PRO A 446 7.17 1.68 -9.08
N ALA A 447 6.55 0.97 -10.03
CA ALA A 447 5.18 0.52 -9.88
C ALA A 447 5.06 -0.50 -8.72
N VAL A 448 3.99 -0.39 -7.93
CA VAL A 448 3.68 -1.30 -6.81
C VAL A 448 2.47 -2.20 -7.10
N LEU A 449 1.71 -1.85 -8.13
CA LEU A 449 0.62 -2.65 -8.67
C LEU A 449 1.01 -3.15 -10.07
N ASP A 450 0.53 -4.33 -10.42
CA ASP A 450 0.62 -4.85 -11.78
C ASP A 450 -0.41 -4.19 -12.72
N HIS A 451 -0.50 -4.68 -13.95
CA HIS A 451 -1.42 -4.18 -14.98
C HIS A 451 -2.89 -4.44 -14.65
N ASP A 452 -3.19 -5.40 -13.78
CA ASP A 452 -4.54 -5.69 -13.30
C ASP A 452 -4.94 -4.77 -12.13
N GLY A 453 -3.98 -4.04 -11.56
CA GLY A 453 -4.16 -3.20 -10.37
C GLY A 453 -4.01 -3.99 -9.06
N LEU A 454 -3.40 -5.17 -9.12
CA LEU A 454 -3.12 -6.03 -7.96
C LEU A 454 -1.71 -5.78 -7.43
N PRO A 455 -1.46 -5.91 -6.12
CA PRO A 455 -0.11 -5.77 -5.54
C PRO A 455 0.90 -6.75 -6.17
N ILE A 456 2.06 -6.24 -6.56
CA ILE A 456 3.15 -7.06 -7.13
C ILE A 456 3.73 -7.96 -6.03
N VAL A 457 3.51 -9.27 -6.15
CA VAL A 457 3.97 -10.26 -5.17
C VAL A 457 5.50 -10.31 -5.15
N GLY A 458 6.09 -10.17 -3.97
CA GLY A 458 7.55 -10.22 -3.77
C GLY A 458 8.30 -8.92 -4.08
N LEU A 459 7.61 -7.84 -4.42
CA LEU A 459 8.24 -6.54 -4.61
C LEU A 459 8.89 -6.07 -3.30
N GLN A 460 10.18 -5.70 -3.39
CA GLN A 460 10.92 -5.12 -2.28
C GLN A 460 11.52 -3.77 -2.69
N LEU A 461 11.13 -2.72 -1.98
CA LEU A 461 11.62 -1.36 -2.14
C LEU A 461 12.36 -0.91 -0.87
N ASP A 462 13.26 0.07 -0.99
CA ASP A 462 14.05 0.54 0.15
C ASP A 462 13.22 1.35 1.13
N ALA A 463 12.44 2.29 0.60
CA ALA A 463 11.63 3.19 1.42
C ALA A 463 10.36 3.63 0.70
N MET A 464 9.36 4.02 1.49
CA MET A 464 8.30 4.90 1.04
C MET A 464 8.47 6.27 1.68
N LEU A 465 8.36 7.33 0.88
CA LEU A 465 8.42 8.72 1.35
C LEU A 465 6.99 9.20 1.60
N SER A 466 6.64 9.34 2.88
CA SER A 466 5.34 9.82 3.34
C SER A 466 5.42 11.30 3.67
N TYR A 467 4.61 12.13 3.03
CA TYR A 467 4.68 13.58 3.18
C TYR A 467 3.35 14.26 2.88
N GLN A 468 3.23 15.51 3.31
CA GLN A 468 2.10 16.36 2.94
C GLN A 468 2.42 17.10 1.64
N TRP A 469 1.49 17.14 0.68
CA TRP A 469 1.67 17.69 -0.67
C TRP A 469 2.30 19.09 -0.78
N GLY A 470 2.12 19.98 0.21
CA GLY A 470 2.80 21.28 0.26
C GLY A 470 4.33 21.17 0.37
N SER A 471 4.83 20.04 0.86
CA SER A 471 6.26 19.71 0.93
C SER A 471 6.77 18.92 -0.29
N GLN A 472 5.93 18.71 -1.31
CA GLN A 472 6.24 17.86 -2.47
C GLN A 472 7.53 18.22 -3.18
N ARG A 473 7.83 19.52 -3.32
CA ARG A 473 9.06 19.96 -3.96
C ARG A 473 10.30 19.48 -3.20
N THR A 474 10.33 19.67 -1.89
CA THR A 474 11.44 19.23 -1.04
C THR A 474 11.62 17.71 -1.11
N VAL A 475 10.53 16.95 -1.07
CA VAL A 475 10.58 15.49 -1.13
C VAL A 475 11.00 14.99 -2.51
N LEU A 476 10.58 15.67 -3.59
CA LEU A 476 11.04 15.38 -4.95
C LEU A 476 12.55 15.61 -5.09
N ASP A 477 13.07 16.72 -4.56
CA ASP A 477 14.51 17.02 -4.58
C ASP A 477 15.30 15.94 -3.81
N ILE A 478 14.80 15.51 -2.64
CA ILE A 478 15.38 14.40 -1.87
C ILE A 478 15.34 13.08 -2.65
N HIS A 479 14.20 12.76 -3.26
CA HIS A 479 14.06 11.54 -4.08
C HIS A 479 15.05 11.54 -5.25
N GLN A 480 15.22 12.67 -5.95
CA GLN A 480 16.18 12.82 -7.03
C GLN A 480 17.62 12.57 -6.56
N GLN A 481 18.04 13.17 -5.43
CA GLN A 481 19.35 12.84 -4.85
C GLN A 481 19.46 11.35 -4.52
N GLY A 482 18.41 10.76 -3.95
CA GLY A 482 18.36 9.33 -3.62
C GLY A 482 18.51 8.44 -4.84
N GLN A 483 17.90 8.80 -5.98
CA GLN A 483 18.04 8.08 -7.25
C GLN A 483 19.47 8.07 -7.76
N VAL A 484 20.18 9.20 -7.69
CA VAL A 484 21.61 9.25 -8.05
C VAL A 484 22.42 8.26 -7.19
N PHE A 485 22.01 8.08 -5.93
CA PHE A 485 22.61 7.12 -5.03
C PHE A 485 21.92 5.73 -5.04
N ASN A 486 21.19 5.39 -6.10
CA ASN A 486 20.55 4.09 -6.33
C ASN A 486 19.60 3.63 -5.21
N LEU A 487 18.87 4.57 -4.60
CA LEU A 487 17.74 4.25 -3.73
C LEU A 487 16.49 3.96 -4.56
N ARG A 488 15.82 2.87 -4.22
CA ARG A 488 14.52 2.47 -4.75
C ARG A 488 13.44 2.93 -3.78
N ALA A 489 13.04 4.19 -3.89
CA ALA A 489 11.99 4.77 -3.06
C ALA A 489 10.67 4.93 -3.82
N TRP A 490 9.56 4.73 -3.12
CA TRP A 490 8.21 5.00 -3.63
C TRP A 490 7.60 6.22 -2.95
N PHE A 491 6.81 7.00 -3.68
CA PHE A 491 6.03 8.12 -3.14
C PHE A 491 4.94 8.52 -4.13
N ASP A 492 3.94 9.28 -3.68
CA ASP A 492 2.69 9.59 -4.39
C ASP A 492 2.83 10.70 -5.46
N VAL A 493 3.79 10.57 -6.39
CA VAL A 493 4.02 11.52 -7.49
C VAL A 493 4.16 10.80 -8.84
N TYR A 494 3.67 11.43 -9.92
CA TYR A 494 3.82 11.02 -11.33
C TYR A 494 3.08 9.73 -11.75
N GLY A 495 1.75 9.72 -11.66
CA GLY A 495 0.90 8.88 -12.53
C GLY A 495 0.92 7.35 -12.29
N HIS A 496 1.67 6.86 -11.31
CA HIS A 496 1.65 5.43 -10.90
C HIS A 496 0.66 5.14 -9.78
N MET A 497 -0.08 6.16 -9.33
CA MET A 497 -1.34 5.93 -8.65
C MET A 497 -2.37 5.65 -9.74
N GLN A 498 -2.49 4.39 -10.14
CA GLN A 498 -3.51 3.92 -11.08
C GLN A 498 -4.53 3.08 -10.31
N GLY A 499 -5.79 3.13 -10.73
CA GLY A 499 -6.86 2.41 -10.05
C GLY A 499 -7.22 3.01 -8.70
N ASN A 500 -7.17 2.20 -7.64
CA ASN A 500 -7.55 2.60 -6.29
C ASN A 500 -6.34 3.12 -5.49
N VAL A 501 -6.41 4.36 -5.00
CA VAL A 501 -5.39 5.03 -4.20
C VAL A 501 -5.03 4.26 -2.94
N ASN A 502 -6.05 3.77 -2.22
CA ASN A 502 -5.84 3.02 -0.99
C ASN A 502 -5.09 1.70 -1.29
N SER A 503 -5.36 1.07 -2.44
CA SER A 503 -4.64 -0.13 -2.88
C SER A 503 -3.18 0.15 -3.20
N ALA A 504 -2.89 1.21 -3.97
CA ALA A 504 -1.50 1.57 -4.32
C ALA A 504 -0.69 1.96 -3.09
N MET A 505 -1.26 2.79 -2.20
CA MET A 505 -0.63 3.20 -0.95
C MET A 505 -0.35 2.00 -0.03
N ALA A 506 -1.34 1.10 0.15
CA ALA A 506 -1.15 -0.09 0.97
C ALA A 506 -0.10 -1.04 0.38
N ALA A 507 -0.13 -1.26 -0.94
CA ALA A 507 0.87 -2.08 -1.63
C ALA A 507 2.28 -1.49 -1.47
N ALA A 508 2.43 -0.16 -1.53
CA ALA A 508 3.69 0.51 -1.27
C ALA A 508 4.18 0.28 0.17
N VAL A 509 3.32 0.54 1.17
CA VAL A 509 3.63 0.28 2.59
C VAL A 509 4.08 -1.17 2.80
N GLU A 510 3.38 -2.14 2.20
CA GLU A 510 3.69 -3.56 2.32
C GLU A 510 5.00 -3.96 1.63
N SER A 511 5.36 -3.29 0.54
CA SER A 511 6.54 -3.60 -0.29
C SER A 511 7.84 -2.93 0.19
N VAL A 512 7.77 -1.92 1.06
CA VAL A 512 8.97 -1.20 1.50
C VAL A 512 9.63 -1.80 2.74
N ALA A 513 10.94 -1.59 2.87
CA ALA A 513 11.67 -1.94 4.07
C ALA A 513 11.47 -0.94 5.22
N CYS A 514 11.29 0.34 4.92
CA CYS A 514 10.96 1.37 5.92
C CYS A 514 10.09 2.50 5.35
N MET A 515 9.52 3.30 6.25
CA MET A 515 8.85 4.56 5.95
C MET A 515 9.75 5.74 6.32
N VAL A 516 9.84 6.74 5.46
CA VAL A 516 10.40 8.06 5.80
C VAL A 516 9.23 9.04 5.92
N VAL A 517 8.99 9.52 7.13
CA VAL A 517 7.84 10.37 7.45
C VAL A 517 8.28 11.82 7.56
N PHE A 518 7.89 12.65 6.59
CA PHE A 518 8.23 14.07 6.53
C PHE A 518 7.26 14.90 7.37
N LEU A 519 7.67 15.21 8.60
CA LEU A 519 6.82 15.87 9.60
C LEU A 519 6.77 17.38 9.42
N THR A 520 5.53 17.90 9.34
CA THR A 520 5.15 19.31 9.36
C THR A 520 3.82 19.46 10.11
N LYS A 521 3.45 20.67 10.53
CA LYS A 521 2.11 20.92 11.09
C LYS A 521 0.99 20.46 10.15
N ALA A 522 1.16 20.69 8.85
CA ALA A 522 0.19 20.28 7.83
C ALA A 522 0.09 18.75 7.68
N TYR A 523 1.21 18.02 7.84
CA TYR A 523 1.21 16.56 7.85
C TYR A 523 0.42 16.02 9.04
N LEU A 524 0.68 16.55 10.23
CA LEU A 524 0.00 16.13 11.47
C LEU A 524 -1.51 16.41 11.45
N ALA A 525 -1.95 17.43 10.71
CA ALA A 525 -3.37 17.77 10.52
C ALA A 525 -4.05 16.99 9.37
N SER A 526 -3.30 16.26 8.54
CA SER A 526 -3.82 15.59 7.35
C SER A 526 -4.38 14.20 7.68
N VAL A 527 -5.68 14.01 7.43
CA VAL A 527 -6.36 12.70 7.62
C VAL A 527 -5.72 11.62 6.76
N ASN A 528 -5.40 11.90 5.49
CA ASN A 528 -4.79 10.91 4.60
C ASN A 528 -3.39 10.49 5.07
N CYS A 529 -2.58 11.45 5.55
CA CYS A 529 -1.24 11.17 6.09
C CYS A 529 -1.33 10.35 7.38
N HIS A 530 -2.29 10.67 8.26
CA HIS A 530 -2.55 9.86 9.45
C HIS A 530 -2.95 8.42 9.07
N LEU A 531 -3.85 8.24 8.10
CA LEU A 531 -4.27 6.90 7.68
C LEU A 531 -3.10 6.06 7.16
N GLU A 532 -2.27 6.65 6.30
CA GLU A 532 -1.06 6.03 5.76
C GLU A 532 -0.08 5.63 6.87
N PHE A 533 0.18 6.56 7.80
CA PHE A 533 1.05 6.32 8.94
C PHE A 533 0.53 5.20 9.84
N ALA A 534 -0.76 5.26 10.21
CA ALA A 534 -1.38 4.29 11.10
C ALA A 534 -1.35 2.90 10.45
N TYR A 535 -1.60 2.80 9.14
CA TYR A 535 -1.47 1.54 8.42
C TYR A 535 -0.03 1.00 8.46
N ALA A 536 0.97 1.84 8.15
CA ALA A 536 2.37 1.43 8.21
C ALA A 536 2.82 0.99 9.62
N ALA A 537 2.35 1.67 10.66
CA ALA A 537 2.59 1.29 12.05
C ALA A 537 2.01 -0.10 12.36
N ARG A 538 0.78 -0.38 11.89
CA ARG A 538 0.11 -1.70 12.05
C ARG A 538 0.75 -2.81 11.23
N CYS A 539 1.40 -2.47 10.12
CA CYS A 539 2.27 -3.36 9.35
C CYS A 539 3.69 -3.50 9.96
N ARG A 540 3.95 -2.89 11.13
CA ARG A 540 5.24 -2.88 11.84
C ARG A 540 6.40 -2.40 10.97
N LYS A 541 6.15 -1.42 10.10
CA LYS A 541 7.18 -0.86 9.23
C LYS A 541 8.10 0.06 10.06
N PRO A 542 9.43 -0.16 10.05
CA PRO A 542 10.37 0.78 10.65
C PRO A 542 10.17 2.18 10.09
N MET A 543 10.29 3.21 10.94
CA MET A 543 10.06 4.59 10.53
C MET A 543 11.27 5.48 10.85
N ILE A 544 11.57 6.37 9.90
CA ILE A 544 12.50 7.50 10.09
C ILE A 544 11.65 8.76 10.08
N PHE A 545 11.76 9.59 11.13
CA PHE A 545 11.06 10.87 11.21
C PHE A 545 11.95 11.98 10.68
N ALA A 546 11.52 12.63 9.60
CA ALA A 546 12.25 13.69 8.91
C ALA A 546 11.51 15.02 9.14
N PHE A 547 11.95 15.80 10.12
CA PHE A 547 11.32 17.07 10.46
C PHE A 547 11.68 18.14 9.42
N LEU A 548 10.69 18.65 8.71
CA LEU A 548 10.85 19.78 7.78
C LEU A 548 10.58 21.14 8.45
N GLU A 549 10.02 21.13 9.65
CA GLU A 549 9.76 22.28 10.50
C GLU A 549 10.57 22.19 11.81
N ASP A 550 10.55 23.24 12.63
CA ASP A 550 11.32 23.24 13.89
C ASP A 550 10.72 22.22 14.87
N PRO A 551 11.47 21.14 15.23
CA PRO A 551 10.98 20.09 16.12
C PRO A 551 10.62 20.59 17.52
N ALA A 552 11.19 21.71 17.99
CA ALA A 552 10.86 22.27 19.30
C ALA A 552 9.46 22.89 19.34
N THR A 553 8.91 23.26 18.18
CA THR A 553 7.60 23.93 18.04
C THR A 553 6.49 23.01 17.52
N LEU A 554 6.84 21.78 17.15
CA LEU A 554 5.91 20.82 16.58
C LEU A 554 5.32 19.97 17.70
N GLU A 555 4.02 20.13 17.95
CA GLU A 555 3.29 19.29 18.91
C GLU A 555 3.00 17.94 18.27
N LEU A 556 3.67 16.89 18.75
CA LEU A 556 3.49 15.54 18.22
C LEU A 556 2.26 14.90 18.87
N PRO A 557 1.30 14.41 18.07
CA PRO A 557 0.13 13.71 18.58
C PRO A 557 0.50 12.33 19.09
N GLU A 558 -0.38 11.75 19.92
CA GLU A 558 -0.18 10.46 20.59
C GLU A 558 0.20 9.34 19.60
N TRP A 559 -0.49 9.25 18.46
CA TRP A 559 -0.24 8.24 17.43
C TRP A 559 1.17 8.30 16.82
N ILE A 560 1.85 9.46 16.84
CA ILE A 560 3.27 9.56 16.46
C ILE A 560 4.16 9.04 17.59
N THR A 561 3.88 9.46 18.83
CA THR A 561 4.70 9.14 20.00
C THR A 561 4.59 7.67 20.42
N GLU A 562 3.45 7.02 20.18
CA GLU A 562 3.27 5.58 20.38
C GLU A 562 4.23 4.75 19.52
N VAL A 563 4.39 5.14 18.24
CA VAL A 563 5.34 4.48 17.33
C VAL A 563 6.78 4.76 17.75
N ALA A 564 7.08 5.98 18.19
CA ALA A 564 8.39 6.31 18.76
C ALA A 564 8.68 5.52 20.05
N GLY A 565 7.64 5.04 20.75
CA GLY A 565 7.72 4.34 22.03
C GLY A 565 7.97 5.26 23.23
N THR A 566 8.15 6.57 23.00
CA THR A 566 8.40 7.58 24.01
C THR A 566 8.02 8.97 23.48
N THR A 567 7.75 9.90 24.40
CA THR A 567 7.55 11.32 24.10
C THR A 567 8.86 12.12 24.11
N GLN A 568 9.94 11.52 24.63
CA GLN A 568 11.24 12.16 24.82
C GLN A 568 12.32 11.44 24.00
N PHE A 569 12.33 11.64 22.69
CA PHE A 569 13.34 11.09 21.79
C PHE A 569 14.24 12.18 21.20
N ASN A 570 15.44 11.78 20.78
CA ASN A 570 16.40 12.67 20.11
C ASN A 570 15.96 12.98 18.68
N VAL A 571 15.98 14.26 18.30
CA VAL A 571 15.91 14.73 16.91
C VAL A 571 17.27 15.29 16.55
N TYR A 572 18.04 14.56 15.75
CA TYR A 572 19.43 14.90 15.47
C TYR A 572 19.57 16.00 14.41
N PRO A 573 20.52 16.94 14.58
CA PRO A 573 21.34 17.17 15.77
C PRO A 573 20.68 18.12 16.79
N SER A 574 19.56 18.74 16.43
CA SER A 574 19.03 19.95 17.06
C SER A 574 18.36 19.79 18.42
N LEU A 575 17.88 18.60 18.77
CA LEU A 575 17.06 18.41 19.96
C LEU A 575 17.37 17.08 20.64
N ILE A 576 18.18 17.11 21.68
CA ILE A 576 18.56 15.92 22.45
C ILE A 576 17.70 15.88 23.72
N ARG A 577 16.82 14.87 23.82
CA ARG A 577 15.84 14.73 24.90
C ARG A 577 15.80 13.31 25.50
N GLU A 578 16.44 12.34 24.84
CA GLU A 578 16.34 10.94 25.23
C GLU A 578 16.99 10.67 26.58
N THR A 579 16.30 9.86 27.39
CA THR A 579 16.83 9.35 28.66
C THR A 579 17.05 7.85 28.53
N ALA A 580 18.07 7.32 29.21
CA ALA A 580 18.41 5.89 29.12
C ALA A 580 17.29 4.93 29.58
N ALA A 581 16.25 5.44 30.24
CA ALA A 581 15.12 4.66 30.74
C ALA A 581 14.07 4.33 29.66
N GLU A 582 13.95 5.17 28.62
CA GLU A 582 12.94 5.02 27.57
C GLU A 582 13.59 5.22 26.18
N PRO A 583 14.25 4.18 25.63
CA PRO A 583 14.92 4.30 24.35
C PRO A 583 13.91 4.49 23.22
N SER A 584 14.22 5.41 22.32
CA SER A 584 13.41 5.63 21.13
C SER A 584 13.51 4.45 20.16
N ARG A 585 12.39 4.16 19.49
CA ARG A 585 12.32 3.17 18.41
C ARG A 585 12.58 3.77 17.03
N VAL A 586 12.64 5.10 16.92
CA VAL A 586 12.69 5.82 15.65
C VAL A 586 13.93 6.68 15.54
N LEU A 587 14.54 6.71 14.36
CA LEU A 587 15.53 7.74 14.04
C LEU A 587 14.79 9.00 13.64
N ALA A 588 14.99 10.09 14.39
CA ALA A 588 14.46 11.41 14.03
C ALA A 588 15.58 12.36 13.61
N LEU A 589 15.38 13.02 12.46
CA LEU A 589 16.33 13.92 11.81
C LEU A 589 15.68 15.29 11.64
N ASN A 590 16.38 16.35 12.01
CA ASN A 590 15.98 17.71 11.68
C ASN A 590 16.49 18.06 10.29
N MET A 591 15.64 17.90 9.26
CA MET A 591 16.03 18.13 7.87
C MET A 591 16.32 19.60 7.53
N ARG A 592 16.11 20.51 8.48
CA ARG A 592 16.48 21.93 8.36
C ARG A 592 17.95 22.18 8.65
N ASP A 593 18.61 21.26 9.35
CA ASP A 593 20.05 21.30 9.57
C ASP A 593 20.77 20.70 8.35
N ASP A 594 21.87 21.31 7.96
CA ASP A 594 22.63 20.85 6.80
C ASP A 594 23.30 19.49 7.05
N ARG A 595 23.65 19.19 8.31
CA ARG A 595 24.55 18.10 8.68
C ARG A 595 24.25 17.49 10.04
N VAL A 596 24.58 16.20 10.18
CA VAL A 596 24.71 15.48 11.46
C VAL A 596 26.05 14.76 11.46
N ARG A 597 26.85 14.96 12.53
CA ARG A 597 28.17 14.34 12.68
C ARG A 597 29.05 14.47 11.42
N GLY A 598 29.09 15.67 10.84
CA GLY A 598 29.93 15.91 9.67
C GLY A 598 29.42 15.41 8.32
N VAL A 599 28.25 14.77 8.29
CA VAL A 599 27.68 14.18 7.09
C VAL A 599 26.45 14.99 6.66
N PRO A 600 26.28 15.30 5.35
CA PRO A 600 25.07 15.93 4.84
C PRO A 600 23.80 15.17 5.26
N MET A 601 22.75 15.90 5.63
CA MET A 601 21.54 15.29 6.19
C MET A 601 20.89 14.27 5.26
N THR A 602 20.86 14.54 3.96
CA THR A 602 20.34 13.61 2.93
C THR A 602 21.12 12.31 2.91
N ASP A 603 22.43 12.36 3.08
CA ASP A 603 23.29 11.17 3.02
C ASP A 603 23.10 10.32 4.28
N VAL A 604 22.90 10.96 5.44
CA VAL A 604 22.49 10.29 6.69
C VAL A 604 21.17 9.57 6.51
N LEU A 605 20.15 10.24 5.95
CA LEU A 605 18.86 9.64 5.66
C LEU A 605 19.01 8.43 4.73
N PHE A 606 19.77 8.56 3.64
CA PHE A 606 19.98 7.47 2.68
C PHE A 606 20.74 6.29 3.26
N GLY A 607 21.76 6.54 4.09
CA GLY A 607 22.47 5.50 4.83
C GLY A 607 21.56 4.74 5.79
N ALA A 608 20.71 5.46 6.54
CA ALA A 608 19.72 4.85 7.44
C ALA A 608 18.71 3.98 6.68
N VAL A 609 18.17 4.47 5.56
CA VAL A 609 17.27 3.70 4.68
C VAL A 609 17.94 2.40 4.21
N ARG A 610 19.19 2.45 3.74
CA ARG A 610 19.89 1.23 3.30
C ARG A 610 20.15 0.25 4.43
N ARG A 611 20.47 0.73 5.63
CA ARG A 611 20.65 -0.13 6.82
C ARG A 611 19.35 -0.84 7.20
N LEU A 612 18.21 -0.15 7.17
CA LEU A 612 16.89 -0.76 7.39
C LEU A 612 16.52 -1.75 6.28
N ALA A 613 16.84 -1.45 5.02
CA ALA A 613 16.64 -2.38 3.90
C ALA A 613 17.48 -3.66 4.04
N ALA A 614 18.75 -3.53 4.44
CA ALA A 614 19.63 -4.66 4.72
C ALA A 614 19.12 -5.49 5.91
N TRP A 615 18.73 -4.84 7.01
CA TRP A 615 18.12 -5.51 8.17
C TRP A 615 16.85 -6.27 7.78
N ARG A 616 15.94 -5.64 7.03
CA ARG A 616 14.66 -6.26 6.63
C ARG A 616 14.86 -7.50 5.76
N THR A 617 15.94 -7.54 4.99
CA THR A 617 16.29 -8.71 4.16
C THR A 617 16.63 -9.93 5.02
N ASN A 618 17.20 -9.70 6.21
CA ASN A 618 17.60 -10.71 7.18
C ASN A 618 16.55 -11.01 8.27
N ALA A 619 15.47 -10.23 8.33
CA ALA A 619 14.42 -10.42 9.30
C ALA A 619 13.60 -11.70 9.01
N PRO A 620 12.92 -12.27 10.01
CA PRO A 620 12.01 -13.40 9.83
C PRO A 620 10.95 -13.14 8.75
N LEU A 621 10.46 -14.24 8.16
CA LEU A 621 9.47 -14.22 7.09
C LEU A 621 8.20 -13.50 7.55
N PRO A 622 7.59 -12.61 6.74
CA PRO A 622 6.29 -12.05 7.08
C PRO A 622 5.21 -13.15 7.05
N ILE A 623 4.33 -13.15 8.04
CA ILE A 623 3.14 -14.01 8.09
C ILE A 623 2.02 -13.35 7.30
N VAL A 624 1.26 -14.16 6.55
CA VAL A 624 0.22 -13.68 5.62
C VAL A 624 -1.15 -13.97 6.19
N TYR A 625 -1.95 -12.92 6.42
CA TYR A 625 -3.27 -13.01 7.09
C TYR A 625 -4.46 -12.77 6.13
N ASP A 626 -4.20 -12.69 4.83
CA ASP A 626 -5.17 -12.24 3.82
C ASP A 626 -5.48 -13.26 2.73
N GLY A 627 -5.21 -14.54 3.01
CA GLY A 627 -5.51 -15.67 2.14
C GLY A 627 -6.13 -16.83 2.90
N SER A 628 -6.13 -18.00 2.28
CA SER A 628 -6.65 -19.23 2.86
C SER A 628 -5.96 -19.61 4.18
N LEU A 629 -6.63 -20.45 4.98
CA LEU A 629 -6.05 -21.04 6.19
C LEU A 629 -4.73 -21.75 5.89
N LEU A 630 -4.63 -22.41 4.73
CA LEU A 630 -3.40 -23.07 4.28
C LEU A 630 -2.25 -22.06 4.09
N LEU A 631 -2.51 -20.92 3.44
CA LEU A 631 -1.49 -19.88 3.25
C LEU A 631 -1.04 -19.30 4.59
N TYR A 632 -1.99 -18.98 5.48
CA TYR A 632 -1.70 -18.48 6.81
C TYR A 632 -0.86 -19.48 7.62
N ALA A 633 -1.36 -20.70 7.79
CA ALA A 633 -0.70 -21.72 8.60
C ALA A 633 0.69 -22.09 8.06
N THR A 634 0.84 -22.14 6.72
CA THR A 634 2.14 -22.41 6.10
C THR A 634 3.13 -21.27 6.37
N THR A 635 2.72 -20.02 6.17
CA THR A 635 3.63 -18.87 6.38
C THR A 635 3.96 -18.66 7.85
N SER A 636 3.01 -18.89 8.77
CA SER A 636 3.24 -18.88 10.23
C SER A 636 4.18 -20.01 10.66
N ALA A 637 3.94 -21.25 10.22
CA ALA A 637 4.83 -22.38 10.55
C ALA A 637 6.25 -22.16 10.02
N LEU A 638 6.41 -21.62 8.80
CA LEU A 638 7.72 -21.26 8.26
C LEU A 638 8.39 -20.13 9.05
N HIS A 639 7.63 -19.12 9.48
CA HIS A 639 8.13 -18.05 10.33
C HIS A 639 8.71 -18.61 11.63
N HIS A 640 7.95 -19.44 12.35
CA HIS A 640 8.38 -20.03 13.62
C HIS A 640 9.51 -21.04 13.45
N ALA A 641 9.52 -21.83 12.38
CA ALA A 641 10.62 -22.75 12.10
C ALA A 641 11.95 -22.00 11.83
N VAL A 642 11.90 -20.87 11.12
CA VAL A 642 13.07 -20.00 10.91
C VAL A 642 13.48 -19.30 12.21
N ALA A 643 12.54 -18.68 12.92
CA ALA A 643 12.82 -17.90 14.14
C ALA A 643 13.27 -18.77 15.33
N GLY A 644 12.70 -19.98 15.46
CA GLY A 644 13.02 -20.96 16.49
C GLY A 644 14.31 -21.73 16.24
N THR A 645 15.00 -21.51 15.11
CA THR A 645 16.34 -22.07 14.88
C THR A 645 17.33 -21.28 15.76
N PRO A 646 17.89 -21.85 16.85
CA PRO A 646 18.76 -21.10 17.74
C PRO A 646 20.02 -20.62 17.00
N PRO A 647 20.58 -19.44 17.34
CA PRO A 647 21.93 -19.07 16.90
C PRO A 647 22.92 -20.05 17.55
N ARG A 648 23.36 -21.07 16.79
CA ARG A 648 24.19 -22.15 17.34
C ARG A 648 25.63 -21.68 17.55
N THR A 649 26.15 -21.99 18.73
CA THR A 649 27.59 -22.11 18.98
C THR A 649 28.20 -23.18 18.07
N GLU A 650 29.43 -22.95 17.63
CA GLU A 650 30.17 -23.87 16.75
C GLU A 650 30.26 -25.27 17.38
N GLY A 651 29.62 -26.29 16.79
CA GLY A 651 29.95 -27.69 17.14
C GLY A 651 28.92 -28.80 17.01
N GLU A 652 27.62 -28.58 16.82
CA GLU A 652 26.65 -29.70 16.77
C GLU A 652 25.71 -29.63 15.55
N GLY A 653 25.33 -30.81 15.03
CA GLY A 653 24.11 -31.15 14.27
C GLY A 653 23.97 -30.75 12.78
N ASP A 654 23.62 -31.75 11.97
CA ASP A 654 23.37 -31.89 10.51
C ASP A 654 22.47 -30.86 9.77
N SER A 655 22.11 -29.71 10.36
CA SER A 655 21.35 -28.68 9.62
C SER A 655 22.29 -27.77 8.81
N PRO A 656 22.02 -27.51 7.52
CA PRO A 656 22.90 -26.67 6.71
C PRO A 656 22.89 -25.23 7.21
N LYS A 657 24.07 -24.68 7.57
CA LYS A 657 24.21 -23.24 7.88
C LYS A 657 23.78 -22.42 6.66
N PRO A 658 23.00 -21.34 6.83
CA PRO A 658 22.68 -20.45 5.72
C PRO A 658 23.99 -19.90 5.14
N THR A 659 24.11 -19.93 3.83
CA THR A 659 25.28 -19.33 3.16
C THR A 659 25.14 -17.81 3.28
N LEU A 660 26.07 -17.17 3.98
CA LEU A 660 26.03 -15.73 4.22
C LEU A 660 26.85 -14.98 3.17
N CYS A 661 26.29 -13.89 2.70
CA CYS A 661 26.97 -13.01 1.78
C CYS A 661 28.02 -12.19 2.51
N THR A 662 29.29 -12.33 2.10
CA THR A 662 30.43 -11.58 2.68
C THR A 662 30.32 -10.07 2.49
N ARG A 663 29.37 -9.61 1.67
CA ARG A 663 29.16 -8.20 1.33
C ARG A 663 28.14 -7.47 2.18
N CYS A 664 27.00 -8.09 2.44
CA CYS A 664 25.86 -7.46 3.11
C CYS A 664 25.39 -8.25 4.34
N GLY A 665 26.05 -9.37 4.65
CA GLY A 665 25.65 -10.28 5.71
C GLY A 665 24.40 -11.11 5.40
N ALA A 666 23.70 -10.85 4.30
CA ALA A 666 22.44 -11.53 4.02
C ALA A 666 22.63 -12.99 3.61
N ALA A 667 21.75 -13.84 4.11
CA ALA A 667 21.66 -15.23 3.71
C ALA A 667 21.25 -15.34 2.24
N PHE A 668 21.81 -16.30 1.51
CA PHE A 668 21.48 -16.55 0.10
C PHE A 668 21.74 -18.00 -0.33
N CYS A 669 21.20 -18.38 -1.49
CA CYS A 669 21.45 -19.65 -2.16
C CYS A 669 21.52 -19.43 -3.68
N PRO A 670 22.67 -19.66 -4.34
CA PRO A 670 22.85 -19.39 -5.78
C PRO A 670 21.79 -20.03 -6.69
N ASP A 671 21.23 -21.16 -6.27
CA ASP A 671 20.23 -21.92 -7.01
C ASP A 671 18.79 -21.38 -6.83
N ILE A 672 18.58 -20.43 -5.90
CA ILE A 672 17.27 -19.84 -5.59
C ILE A 672 17.25 -18.39 -6.05
N ALA A 673 16.43 -18.12 -7.08
CA ALA A 673 16.31 -16.82 -7.73
C ALA A 673 16.03 -15.66 -6.75
N ALA A 674 15.13 -15.87 -5.78
CA ALA A 674 14.77 -14.86 -4.78
C ALA A 674 15.97 -14.35 -3.95
N SER A 675 17.06 -15.13 -3.87
CA SER A 675 18.27 -14.76 -3.15
C SER A 675 19.35 -14.10 -4.03
N LEU A 676 19.15 -14.02 -5.35
CA LEU A 676 20.14 -13.44 -6.28
C LEU A 676 19.97 -11.92 -6.47
N GLU A 677 18.77 -11.39 -6.24
CA GLU A 677 18.38 -10.03 -6.61
C GLU A 677 18.54 -9.00 -5.47
N GLY A 678 18.93 -9.45 -4.27
CA GLY A 678 18.91 -8.63 -3.05
C GLY A 678 20.24 -8.02 -2.59
N CYS A 679 21.39 -8.41 -3.16
CA CYS A 679 22.68 -7.91 -2.67
C CYS A 679 22.98 -6.51 -3.23
N ARG A 680 23.74 -5.73 -2.46
CA ARG A 680 24.24 -4.44 -2.91
C ARG A 680 25.73 -4.27 -2.72
N ARG A 681 26.43 -3.73 -3.72
CA ARG A 681 27.84 -3.33 -3.68
C ARG A 681 28.02 -1.84 -3.83
N HIS A 682 29.15 -1.34 -3.34
CA HIS A 682 29.64 -0.02 -3.72
C HIS A 682 30.27 -0.11 -5.12
N THR A 683 29.98 0.85 -5.98
CA THR A 683 30.47 0.89 -7.38
C THR A 683 31.79 1.63 -7.53
N ALA A 684 32.09 2.49 -6.57
CA ALA A 684 33.33 3.25 -6.53
C ALA A 684 34.21 2.78 -5.37
N TYR A 685 35.37 3.40 -5.21
CA TYR A 685 36.31 3.16 -4.13
C TYR A 685 35.95 3.96 -2.87
N TYR A 686 36.47 3.50 -1.74
CA TYR A 686 36.42 4.21 -0.47
C TYR A 686 37.58 5.19 -0.38
N VAL A 687 37.32 6.42 0.03
CA VAL A 687 38.36 7.46 0.14
C VAL A 687 38.92 7.43 1.56
N GLY A 688 40.20 7.10 1.69
CA GLY A 688 40.91 7.06 2.97
C GLY A 688 42.21 7.87 2.95
N GLY A 689 42.57 8.47 4.09
CA GLY A 689 43.88 9.07 4.29
C GLY A 689 44.15 10.44 3.63
N SER A 690 44.50 11.41 4.47
CA SER A 690 45.24 12.66 4.19
C SER A 690 44.65 13.80 3.34
N LEU A 691 43.66 13.59 2.46
CA LEU A 691 43.08 14.72 1.70
C LEU A 691 41.55 14.81 1.74
N ILE A 692 40.85 13.68 1.82
CA ILE A 692 39.38 13.59 1.84
C ILE A 692 39.01 12.41 2.75
N ALA A 693 38.27 12.63 3.83
CA ALA A 693 38.06 11.60 4.85
C ALA A 693 36.79 10.75 4.62
N GLY A 694 36.96 9.43 4.70
CA GLY A 694 36.08 8.54 5.47
C GLY A 694 34.75 8.16 4.82
N ARG A 695 34.72 7.96 3.50
CA ARG A 695 33.46 7.65 2.79
C ARG A 695 33.63 6.98 1.43
N TRP A 696 32.59 6.31 0.97
CA TRP A 696 32.46 5.81 -0.39
C TRP A 696 32.16 6.94 -1.37
N ALA A 697 32.95 7.03 -2.45
CA ALA A 697 32.75 8.07 -3.47
C ALA A 697 31.41 7.94 -4.21
N CYS A 698 30.84 6.73 -4.29
CA CYS A 698 29.59 6.48 -5.03
C CYS A 698 28.33 6.96 -4.32
N CYS A 699 28.26 6.84 -2.99
CA CYS A 699 27.01 7.03 -2.25
C CYS A 699 27.19 7.75 -0.90
N GLN A 700 28.40 8.23 -0.63
CA GLN A 700 28.77 8.94 0.61
C GLN A 700 28.59 8.11 1.90
N GLU A 701 28.39 6.80 1.79
CA GLU A 701 28.38 5.90 2.95
C GLU A 701 29.72 5.98 3.69
N THR A 702 29.69 6.21 4.99
CA THR A 702 30.89 6.44 5.79
C THR A 702 31.51 5.14 6.28
N ARG A 703 30.69 4.09 6.43
CA ARG A 703 31.15 2.77 6.85
C ARG A 703 31.79 2.02 5.70
N THR A 704 33.02 1.59 5.92
CA THR A 704 33.76 0.72 4.99
C THR A 704 32.96 -0.56 4.71
N ASP A 705 32.40 -1.17 5.75
CA ASP A 705 31.54 -2.36 5.69
C ASP A 705 30.05 -2.08 5.46
N GLY A 706 29.68 -0.82 5.22
CA GLY A 706 28.27 -0.40 5.11
C GLY A 706 27.54 -0.99 3.89
N PRO A 707 26.20 -1.05 3.92
CA PRO A 707 25.40 -1.58 2.81
C PRO A 707 25.74 -0.87 1.49
N GLY A 708 25.94 -1.64 0.42
CA GLY A 708 26.24 -1.09 -0.91
C GLY A 708 25.11 -0.24 -1.47
N CYS A 709 25.41 0.57 -2.49
CA CYS A 709 24.40 1.37 -3.19
C CYS A 709 23.86 0.71 -4.47
N CYS A 710 24.63 -0.14 -5.14
CA CYS A 710 24.29 -0.69 -6.45
C CYS A 710 23.91 -2.18 -6.39
N PRO A 711 22.90 -2.66 -7.13
CA PRO A 711 22.56 -4.07 -7.21
C PRO A 711 23.75 -4.96 -7.58
N ALA A 712 23.80 -6.13 -6.96
CA ALA A 712 24.76 -7.16 -7.30
C ALA A 712 24.28 -8.52 -6.83
N GLN A 713 24.94 -9.59 -7.27
CA GLN A 713 24.70 -10.92 -6.73
C GLN A 713 25.38 -11.06 -5.36
N HIS A 714 24.78 -11.91 -4.51
CA HIS A 714 25.43 -12.36 -3.29
C HIS A 714 26.65 -13.23 -3.60
N MET A 715 27.63 -13.26 -2.70
CA MET A 715 28.87 -14.02 -2.89
C MET A 715 29.46 -14.52 -1.57
N THR A 716 30.21 -15.61 -1.65
CA THR A 716 30.96 -16.21 -0.52
C THR A 716 32.43 -15.82 -0.49
N ALA A 717 32.95 -15.19 -1.56
CA ALA A 717 34.34 -14.78 -1.62
C ALA A 717 34.64 -13.73 -0.54
N GLU A 718 35.68 -13.94 0.24
CA GLU A 718 36.14 -12.97 1.24
C GLU A 718 36.58 -11.67 0.57
N ARG A 719 36.38 -10.57 1.29
CA ARG A 719 36.71 -9.22 0.84
C ARG A 719 38.00 -8.76 1.47
N ALA A 720 39.03 -8.57 0.67
CA ALA A 720 40.27 -7.95 1.12
C ALA A 720 40.27 -6.45 0.75
N TRP A 721 40.64 -5.60 1.70
CA TRP A 721 40.84 -4.18 1.44
C TRP A 721 42.25 -3.92 0.91
N THR A 722 42.32 -3.40 -0.31
CA THR A 722 43.59 -2.99 -0.93
C THR A 722 43.68 -1.48 -0.97
N LYS A 723 44.73 -0.92 -0.38
CA LYS A 723 45.02 0.52 -0.41
C LYS A 723 45.85 0.86 -1.64
N ASP A 724 45.38 1.77 -2.47
CA ASP A 724 46.18 2.41 -3.52
C ASP A 724 47.15 3.40 -2.85
N PRO A 725 48.47 3.17 -2.91
CA PRO A 725 49.45 4.04 -2.28
C PRO A 725 49.55 5.42 -2.96
N SER A 726 49.09 5.56 -4.19
CA SER A 726 49.18 6.81 -4.99
C SER A 726 48.10 7.82 -4.60
N TYR A 727 46.89 7.33 -4.30
CA TYR A 727 45.71 8.16 -4.02
C TYR A 727 45.16 7.99 -2.59
N GLY A 728 45.68 7.03 -1.82
CA GLY A 728 45.20 6.70 -0.47
C GLY A 728 43.86 5.96 -0.45
N THR A 729 43.25 5.70 -1.61
CA THR A 729 41.92 5.09 -1.74
C THR A 729 41.94 3.60 -1.47
N TYR A 730 40.86 3.08 -0.90
CA TYR A 730 40.69 1.67 -0.60
C TYR A 730 39.68 1.04 -1.57
N THR A 731 39.99 -0.15 -2.07
CA THR A 731 39.13 -0.97 -2.95
C THR A 731 39.02 -2.39 -2.43
N TYR A 732 38.02 -3.13 -2.89
CA TYR A 732 37.83 -4.54 -2.53
C TYR A 732 38.42 -5.47 -3.60
N GLU A 733 39.17 -6.47 -3.16
CA GLU A 733 39.45 -7.68 -3.94
C GLU A 733 38.68 -8.90 -3.39
N PRO A 734 38.14 -9.79 -4.24
CA PRO A 734 38.11 -9.70 -5.70
C PRO A 734 37.28 -8.49 -6.16
N ASN A 735 37.89 -7.68 -7.03
CA ASN A 735 37.17 -6.62 -7.71
C ASN A 735 36.22 -7.33 -8.70
N PRO A 736 34.95 -6.93 -8.77
CA PRO A 736 33.90 -7.72 -9.40
C PRO A 736 34.14 -8.05 -10.87
#